data_AF-A0A3G5T2J3-F1
#
_entry.id   AF-A0A3G5T2J3-F1
#
_cell.length_a   1.000
_cell.length_b   1.000
_cell.length_c   1.000
_cell.angle_alpha   90.00
_cell.angle_beta   90.00
_cell.angle_gamma   90.00
#
_symmetry.space_group_name_H-M   'P 1'
#
loop_
_entity.id
_entity.type
_entity.pdbx_description
1 polymer ?
#
loop_
_entity_poly.entity_id
_entity_poly.type
_entity_poly.pdbx_seq_one_letter_code
_entity_poly.pdbx_strand_id
1 'polypeptide(L)'
;MKLTIQLMDMALMCIDSINTSTVGLQTPAGVYRPFRSQTVSMSDTTQDSVPPSTSEPPATPDPSNRASQPGQAGDVDQPGHAGVPPAQDGLGAGVSGVEARISQALDQLRNLDRQFPELRHKVAKRALDAALISDAARRRGLDVVRLTQQTQIIRNGSHAVGFYQNMASPLTALDRLLTHDKLLTKQVLAQHGIPVARGQIASTMDTASAAFQQIGPPVAVKPITGSGGKGVTVDVWDEAELRAAADEAFTYNHRLLVEEMVAGIDLRIMTIAGRAVAAMLRVPANVVGDGTSSIRELIEQKNQIRAGNAYLRHCPITITSFTEHHLELRGLTPDSVPEAGRRVYLHYKANLSSGGDSYEIVDVVHPRILRLAEQAAARVSSAYHAGVDILLERFDLPPEAQRCIVCELNLNNEMPIHIFPLYGTPTATDDETIEGYFFRARTEIERGPHRIAAEDLATGAGNGSGDGSDEETTASAALPAPAARPTPDELPTPGEFAAPVTFAARSEATAGSGRSPRSPRGIDQHHLRTALAREGFEQVEYRGRLVHAVRDGAPVVFERSGRTMFASAVARTPAALQQLLRAATLPAVGRHRFHRSGLDDARAVMQEAPGAWRLRPQPAAEGTGSVRVEDVAALEHAWSRMPDDGTHAILEEAPTGTSCTVLMVDGEPSATSFASPPGVVGDGSTPLGTLIENKRAVRAHHPYLRHFPVKESLLTERSLARRRRHRDDVPAHGEVVHLALTPLMSYGADTIGLAGCPYPALAELSARLSGVLGQLPIMSVTFAYVPRPGGHTWAVWSLDPDPVVAHFALPGHRQAGTPNGSAGSDGGPAGSIDSVYTDVATALAKSSHYVLSST
;
A
#
# COMPACT_ATOMS: atom_id res chain seq x y z
N MET A 1 -26.40 -28.98 51.26
CA MET A 1 -26.42 -30.46 51.08
C MET A 1 -27.82 -31.05 51.03
N LYS A 2 -28.60 -31.25 52.11
CA LYS A 2 -29.96 -31.83 51.95
C LYS A 2 -30.92 -30.96 51.11
N LEU A 3 -30.81 -29.63 51.22
CA LEU A 3 -31.55 -28.69 50.34
C LEU A 3 -31.06 -28.68 48.88
N THR A 4 -29.83 -29.16 48.64
CA THR A 4 -29.19 -29.20 47.31
C THR A 4 -29.67 -30.41 46.49
N ILE A 5 -30.04 -31.49 47.17
CA ILE A 5 -30.55 -32.72 46.53
C ILE A 5 -32.02 -32.53 46.11
N GLN A 6 -32.85 -31.89 46.94
CA GLN A 6 -34.26 -31.60 46.59
C GLN A 6 -34.43 -30.62 45.41
N LEU A 7 -33.41 -29.83 45.07
CA LEU A 7 -33.44 -28.94 43.90
C LEU A 7 -33.04 -29.63 42.59
N MET A 8 -32.34 -30.77 42.64
CA MET A 8 -31.97 -31.54 41.44
C MET A 8 -33.11 -32.44 40.94
N ASP A 9 -33.90 -33.03 41.84
CA ASP A 9 -35.05 -33.86 41.46
C ASP A 9 -36.19 -33.05 40.80
N MET A 10 -36.35 -31.78 41.17
CA MET A 10 -37.29 -30.84 40.50
C MET A 10 -36.86 -30.48 39.07
N ALA A 11 -35.56 -30.44 38.78
CA ALA A 11 -35.05 -30.09 37.46
C ALA A 11 -35.20 -31.24 36.44
N LEU A 12 -35.12 -32.49 36.91
CA LEU A 12 -35.25 -33.68 36.08
C LEU A 12 -36.71 -34.01 35.68
N MET A 13 -37.71 -33.61 36.47
CA MET A 13 -39.13 -33.77 36.09
C MET A 13 -39.60 -32.79 35.00
N CYS A 14 -38.86 -31.72 34.70
CA CYS A 14 -39.22 -30.75 33.66
C CYS A 14 -38.72 -31.11 32.25
N ILE A 15 -37.91 -32.16 32.09
CA ILE A 15 -37.29 -32.51 30.80
C ILE A 15 -38.14 -33.49 29.98
N ASP A 16 -39.05 -34.25 30.61
CA ASP A 16 -39.89 -35.26 29.94
C ASP A 16 -41.26 -34.74 29.42
N SER A 17 -41.54 -33.43 29.46
CA SER A 17 -42.82 -32.88 28.97
C SER A 17 -42.75 -32.07 27.66
N ILE A 18 -41.55 -31.80 27.12
CA ILE A 18 -41.38 -31.06 25.85
C ILE A 18 -41.11 -32.04 24.70
N ASN A 19 -42.03 -32.98 24.49
CA ASN A 19 -41.95 -33.91 23.36
C ASN A 19 -43.31 -34.28 22.73
N THR A 20 -44.27 -33.35 22.70
CA THR A 20 -45.40 -33.33 21.75
C THR A 20 -46.10 -31.95 21.73
N SER A 21 -45.97 -31.18 20.64
CA SER A 21 -47.07 -30.46 19.96
C SER A 21 -46.55 -29.41 18.95
N THR A 22 -47.28 -29.26 17.85
CA THR A 22 -46.81 -28.58 16.63
C THR A 22 -47.60 -27.30 16.33
N VAL A 23 -47.01 -26.13 16.55
CA VAL A 23 -47.35 -24.80 15.94
C VAL A 23 -46.05 -23.97 16.03
N GLY A 24 -45.55 -23.22 15.05
CA GLY A 24 -46.13 -22.75 13.79
C GLY A 24 -45.84 -21.25 13.63
N LEU A 25 -44.56 -20.88 13.52
CA LEU A 25 -44.12 -19.49 13.29
C LEU A 25 -43.29 -19.41 12.01
N GLN A 26 -43.75 -18.61 11.06
CA GLN A 26 -43.11 -18.41 9.76
C GLN A 26 -41.96 -17.39 9.87
N THR A 27 -40.79 -17.76 9.35
CA THR A 27 -39.74 -16.81 8.96
C THR A 27 -39.66 -16.76 7.43
N PRO A 28 -39.44 -15.58 6.82
CA PRO A 28 -39.37 -15.46 5.36
C PRO A 28 -38.05 -16.06 4.85
N ALA A 29 -38.14 -17.13 4.07
CA ALA A 29 -36.99 -17.78 3.46
C ALA A 29 -36.52 -17.01 2.22
N GLY A 30 -35.29 -16.49 2.26
CA GLY A 30 -34.62 -15.73 1.18
C GLY A 30 -33.15 -16.13 0.96
N VAL A 31 -32.80 -17.35 1.38
CA VAL A 31 -31.81 -18.26 0.77
C VAL A 31 -30.53 -17.62 0.17
N TYR A 32 -29.56 -17.40 1.05
CA TYR A 32 -28.15 -17.67 0.71
C TYR A 32 -28.01 -19.19 0.54
N ARG A 33 -27.37 -19.68 -0.55
CA ARG A 33 -27.07 -21.11 -0.73
C ARG A 33 -25.57 -21.28 -1.03
N PRO A 34 -24.83 -22.08 -0.23
CA PRO A 34 -23.43 -22.36 -0.53
C PRO A 34 -23.31 -23.29 -1.75
N PHE A 35 -22.28 -23.06 -2.56
CA PHE A 35 -21.92 -23.95 -3.67
C PHE A 35 -21.47 -25.31 -3.13
N ARG A 36 -22.19 -26.38 -3.48
CA ARG A 36 -21.62 -27.74 -3.47
C ARG A 36 -21.10 -28.05 -4.86
N SER A 37 -19.83 -28.40 -4.97
CA SER A 37 -19.34 -29.12 -6.16
C SER A 37 -19.97 -30.52 -6.16
N GLN A 38 -20.62 -30.89 -7.27
CA GLN A 38 -21.00 -32.27 -7.54
C GLN A 38 -20.24 -32.77 -8.76
N THR A 39 -19.52 -33.86 -8.57
CA THR A 39 -18.96 -34.70 -9.62
C THR A 39 -20.08 -35.22 -10.52
N VAL A 40 -19.95 -35.01 -11.84
CA VAL A 40 -20.92 -35.49 -12.82
C VAL A 40 -20.60 -36.93 -13.22
N SER A 41 -21.54 -37.84 -12.98
CA SER A 41 -21.66 -39.12 -13.67
C SER A 41 -22.91 -39.08 -14.54
N MET A 42 -22.81 -39.46 -15.82
CA MET A 42 -23.94 -39.41 -16.76
C MET A 42 -24.96 -40.54 -16.54
N SER A 43 -26.26 -40.22 -16.64
CA SER A 43 -27.25 -41.02 -17.40
C SER A 43 -28.64 -40.34 -17.53
N ASP A 44 -29.16 -40.41 -18.76
CA ASP A 44 -30.55 -40.50 -19.26
C ASP A 44 -31.74 -39.67 -18.69
N THR A 45 -32.20 -38.77 -19.57
CA THR A 45 -33.59 -38.41 -19.95
C THR A 45 -34.81 -39.00 -19.21
N THR A 46 -35.80 -38.14 -18.88
CA THR A 46 -37.17 -38.18 -19.48
C THR A 46 -37.98 -36.89 -19.19
N GLN A 47 -39.07 -36.66 -19.95
CA GLN A 47 -39.99 -35.51 -19.90
C GLN A 47 -41.05 -35.69 -18.77
N ASP A 48 -41.88 -34.73 -18.29
CA ASP A 48 -42.85 -33.91 -19.05
C ASP A 48 -43.72 -32.96 -18.16
N SER A 49 -44.27 -31.89 -18.76
CA SER A 49 -45.60 -31.25 -18.49
C SER A 49 -45.96 -30.37 -17.24
N VAL A 50 -47.12 -29.68 -17.34
CA VAL A 50 -47.64 -28.48 -16.57
C VAL A 50 -49.19 -28.34 -16.85
N PRO A 51 -50.02 -27.35 -16.38
CA PRO A 51 -49.85 -26.25 -15.40
C PRO A 51 -50.87 -26.10 -14.17
N PRO A 52 -52.02 -25.33 -14.12
CA PRO A 52 -52.32 -24.48 -12.92
C PRO A 52 -53.80 -24.36 -12.39
N SER A 53 -54.06 -23.58 -11.31
CA SER A 53 -55.03 -22.41 -11.27
C SER A 53 -55.62 -21.97 -9.88
N THR A 54 -55.58 -20.65 -9.62
CA THR A 54 -56.57 -19.70 -8.99
C THR A 54 -57.39 -19.97 -7.70
N SER A 55 -57.43 -18.98 -6.77
CA SER A 55 -58.60 -18.10 -6.42
C SER A 55 -58.38 -17.22 -5.15
N GLU A 56 -59.26 -16.24 -4.85
CA GLU A 56 -59.00 -15.01 -4.04
C GLU A 56 -60.02 -14.75 -2.86
N PRO A 57 -60.19 -13.56 -2.19
CA PRO A 57 -60.33 -13.43 -0.71
C PRO A 57 -61.75 -12.98 -0.22
N PRO A 58 -61.98 -12.46 1.03
CA PRO A 58 -61.78 -11.01 1.35
C PRO A 58 -61.67 -10.53 2.85
N ALA A 59 -61.47 -9.20 3.02
CA ALA A 59 -62.03 -8.26 4.03
C ALA A 59 -61.40 -7.99 5.44
N THR A 60 -61.39 -6.69 5.80
CA THR A 60 -60.99 -6.04 7.09
C THR A 60 -62.23 -5.40 7.79
N PRO A 61 -62.12 -4.86 9.04
CA PRO A 61 -61.83 -3.42 9.24
C PRO A 61 -61.11 -3.01 10.56
N ASP A 62 -60.70 -1.72 10.65
CA ASP A 62 -60.21 -0.96 11.84
C ASP A 62 -61.28 0.10 12.25
N PRO A 63 -61.38 0.57 13.52
CA PRO A 63 -60.92 1.95 13.82
C PRO A 63 -60.49 2.30 15.28
N SER A 64 -59.30 2.90 15.41
CA SER A 64 -58.97 4.17 16.13
C SER A 64 -59.47 4.55 17.57
N ASN A 65 -58.50 4.73 18.49
CA ASN A 65 -58.11 5.97 19.22
C ASN A 65 -58.90 6.58 20.44
N ARG A 66 -58.10 7.20 21.35
CA ARG A 66 -58.34 8.25 22.41
C ARG A 66 -58.58 7.91 23.91
N ALA A 67 -57.48 8.06 24.68
CA ALA A 67 -57.25 8.96 25.85
C ALA A 67 -58.16 8.96 27.11
N SER A 68 -57.53 8.84 28.32
CA SER A 68 -57.57 9.83 29.44
C SER A 68 -56.86 9.34 30.74
N GLN A 69 -56.19 10.25 31.47
CA GLN A 69 -55.69 10.15 32.88
C GLN A 69 -56.65 10.95 33.82
N PRO A 70 -56.57 11.03 35.20
CA PRO A 70 -55.36 11.00 36.08
C PRO A 70 -55.49 10.45 37.55
N GLY A 71 -54.40 10.57 38.36
CA GLY A 71 -54.36 10.48 39.86
C GLY A 71 -53.13 9.74 40.41
N GLN A 72 -52.06 10.40 40.90
CA GLN A 72 -51.74 10.76 42.33
C GLN A 72 -51.60 9.58 43.33
N ALA A 73 -50.61 9.49 44.25
CA ALA A 73 -49.40 10.29 44.55
C ALA A 73 -48.42 9.55 45.53
N GLY A 74 -47.17 10.05 45.69
CA GLY A 74 -46.21 9.72 46.77
C GLY A 74 -45.25 8.53 46.51
N ASP A 75 -43.99 8.50 46.99
CA ASP A 75 -43.17 9.54 47.64
C ASP A 75 -41.65 9.24 47.46
N VAL A 76 -40.77 10.16 47.90
CA VAL A 76 -39.31 10.26 47.71
C VAL A 76 -38.45 9.10 48.26
N ASP A 77 -37.42 8.63 47.51
CA ASP A 77 -36.01 8.57 48.01
C ASP A 77 -34.92 8.33 46.92
N GLN A 78 -33.65 8.66 47.23
CA GLN A 78 -32.48 8.54 46.34
C GLN A 78 -31.73 7.19 46.47
N PRO A 79 -31.21 6.59 45.38
CA PRO A 79 -30.29 5.46 45.46
C PRO A 79 -28.83 5.91 45.65
N GLY A 80 -28.28 5.66 46.84
CA GLY A 80 -26.86 5.88 47.15
C GLY A 80 -25.93 4.83 46.53
N HIS A 81 -24.63 5.16 46.47
CA HIS A 81 -23.58 4.26 46.01
C HIS A 81 -23.51 2.94 46.82
N ALA A 82 -23.63 1.80 46.13
CA ALA A 82 -23.24 0.50 46.66
C ALA A 82 -21.81 0.15 46.19
N GLY A 83 -20.93 -0.20 47.13
CA GLY A 83 -19.49 -0.30 46.91
C GLY A 83 -19.02 -1.59 46.23
N VAL A 84 -17.88 -1.49 45.54
CA VAL A 84 -17.11 -2.61 44.99
C VAL A 84 -16.36 -3.33 46.14
N PRO A 85 -16.42 -4.68 46.27
CA PRO A 85 -15.62 -5.40 47.24
C PRO A 85 -14.13 -5.44 46.84
N PRO A 86 -13.19 -5.46 47.79
CA PRO A 86 -11.77 -5.26 47.51
C PRO A 86 -11.13 -6.48 46.82
N ALA A 87 -10.19 -6.20 45.93
CA ALA A 87 -9.30 -7.21 45.36
C ALA A 87 -8.38 -7.82 46.42
N GLN A 88 -8.03 -9.10 46.25
CA GLN A 88 -6.88 -9.71 46.90
C GLN A 88 -5.83 -10.03 45.84
N ASP A 89 -4.60 -9.56 46.08
CA ASP A 89 -3.47 -9.69 45.16
C ASP A 89 -2.93 -11.12 45.05
N GLY A 90 -2.37 -11.48 43.89
CA GLY A 90 -1.81 -12.81 43.69
C GLY A 90 -1.25 -13.13 42.29
N LEU A 91 -0.28 -12.33 41.81
CA LEU A 91 0.76 -12.71 40.82
C LEU A 91 0.33 -13.51 39.56
N GLY A 92 0.27 -12.83 38.40
CA GLY A 92 0.33 -13.47 37.07
C GLY A 92 -0.97 -13.51 36.25
N ALA A 93 -1.57 -12.35 35.95
CA ALA A 93 -2.94 -12.26 35.42
C ALA A 93 -3.13 -11.71 33.98
N GLY A 94 -2.11 -11.14 33.32
CA GLY A 94 -2.25 -10.57 31.97
C GLY A 94 -2.34 -11.63 30.86
N VAL A 95 -1.35 -12.53 30.81
CA VAL A 95 -1.18 -13.55 29.77
C VAL A 95 -2.25 -14.65 29.80
N SER A 96 -2.66 -15.10 31.00
CA SER A 96 -3.60 -16.23 31.16
C SER A 96 -4.97 -15.97 30.53
N GLY A 97 -5.45 -14.71 30.56
CA GLY A 97 -6.73 -14.32 29.98
C GLY A 97 -6.77 -14.33 28.44
N VAL A 98 -5.63 -14.14 27.76
CA VAL A 98 -5.55 -14.24 26.29
C VAL A 98 -5.36 -15.69 25.86
N GLU A 99 -4.45 -16.42 26.52
CA GLU A 99 -4.22 -17.85 26.23
C GLU A 99 -5.48 -18.70 26.48
N ALA A 100 -6.29 -18.37 27.49
CA ALA A 100 -7.58 -19.01 27.75
C ALA A 100 -8.62 -18.71 26.65
N ARG A 101 -8.75 -17.44 26.19
CA ARG A 101 -9.64 -17.08 25.07
C ARG A 101 -9.24 -17.79 23.77
N ILE A 102 -7.94 -17.84 23.46
CA ILE A 102 -7.41 -18.62 22.32
C ILE A 102 -7.77 -20.10 22.47
N SER A 103 -7.60 -20.68 23.65
CA SER A 103 -7.92 -22.10 23.89
C SER A 103 -9.43 -22.37 23.71
N GLN A 104 -10.30 -21.50 24.23
CA GLN A 104 -11.76 -21.59 24.03
C GLN A 104 -12.17 -21.41 22.55
N ALA A 105 -11.49 -20.55 21.80
CA ALA A 105 -11.71 -20.38 20.37
C ALA A 105 -11.28 -21.65 19.60
N LEU A 106 -10.10 -22.19 19.90
CA LEU A 106 -9.60 -23.43 19.28
C LEU A 106 -10.43 -24.66 19.65
N ASP A 107 -11.06 -24.68 20.82
CA ASP A 107 -11.95 -25.77 21.24
C ASP A 107 -13.21 -25.87 20.37
N GLN A 108 -13.71 -24.75 19.86
CA GLN A 108 -14.81 -24.70 18.88
C GLN A 108 -14.35 -25.11 17.47
N LEU A 109 -13.03 -25.07 17.21
CA LEU A 109 -12.40 -25.32 15.91
C LEU A 109 -11.66 -26.67 15.85
N ARG A 110 -11.84 -27.55 16.84
CA ARG A 110 -11.15 -28.86 16.94
C ARG A 110 -11.32 -29.78 15.74
N ASN A 111 -12.37 -29.57 14.93
CA ASN A 111 -12.70 -30.37 13.76
C ASN A 111 -12.18 -29.77 12.44
N LEU A 112 -11.30 -28.76 12.47
CA LEU A 112 -10.71 -28.20 11.26
C LEU A 112 -9.48 -28.99 10.81
N ASP A 113 -9.57 -29.58 9.61
CA ASP A 113 -8.48 -30.32 8.99
C ASP A 113 -7.28 -29.42 8.63
N ARG A 114 -6.07 -30.01 8.70
CA ARG A 114 -4.85 -29.38 8.17
C ARG A 114 -4.87 -29.34 6.66
N GLN A 115 -4.47 -28.21 6.10
CA GLN A 115 -4.41 -28.01 4.65
C GLN A 115 -2.98 -27.99 4.13
N PHE A 116 -2.79 -28.62 2.97
CA PHE A 116 -1.54 -28.60 2.20
C PHE A 116 -1.81 -28.24 0.74
N PRO A 117 -2.32 -27.03 0.44
CA PRO A 117 -2.57 -26.64 -0.94
C PRO A 117 -1.22 -26.40 -1.63
N GLU A 118 -0.92 -27.17 -2.66
CA GLU A 118 0.31 -27.02 -3.43
C GLU A 118 0.21 -25.86 -4.42
N LEU A 119 1.30 -25.11 -4.54
CA LEU A 119 1.48 -24.11 -5.59
C LEU A 119 2.35 -24.74 -6.68
N ARG A 120 1.86 -24.79 -7.94
CA ARG A 120 2.52 -25.45 -9.08
C ARG A 120 4.02 -25.15 -9.20
N HIS A 121 4.45 -23.93 -8.85
CA HIS A 121 5.85 -23.50 -8.91
C HIS A 121 6.30 -22.79 -7.63
N LYS A 122 7.58 -22.92 -7.27
CA LYS A 122 8.16 -22.24 -6.09
C LYS A 122 8.34 -20.74 -6.36
N VAL A 123 7.42 -19.93 -5.84
CA VAL A 123 7.47 -18.46 -5.87
C VAL A 123 8.01 -17.89 -4.54
N ALA A 124 8.80 -16.82 -4.62
CA ALA A 124 9.28 -16.07 -3.45
C ALA A 124 8.13 -15.31 -2.75
N LYS A 125 8.12 -15.24 -1.41
CA LYS A 125 6.97 -14.73 -0.61
C LYS A 125 6.31 -13.46 -1.18
N ARG A 126 7.11 -12.43 -1.52
CA ARG A 126 6.62 -11.12 -1.99
C ARG A 126 6.02 -11.11 -3.41
N ALA A 127 6.22 -12.17 -4.19
CA ALA A 127 5.67 -12.33 -5.54
C ALA A 127 4.45 -13.29 -5.58
N LEU A 128 4.07 -13.85 -4.42
CA LEU A 128 3.01 -14.85 -4.32
C LEU A 128 1.63 -14.28 -4.68
N ASP A 129 1.28 -13.08 -4.19
CA ASP A 129 0.04 -12.37 -4.55
C ASP A 129 -0.11 -12.22 -6.07
N ALA A 130 0.91 -11.67 -6.73
CA ALA A 130 0.89 -11.39 -8.16
C ALA A 130 0.78 -12.66 -9.02
N ALA A 131 1.44 -13.75 -8.59
CA ALA A 131 1.35 -15.06 -9.25
C ALA A 131 -0.08 -15.62 -9.17
N LEU A 132 -0.67 -15.66 -7.97
CA LEU A 132 -2.03 -16.18 -7.76
C LEU A 132 -3.07 -15.36 -8.53
N ILE A 133 -3.00 -14.03 -8.47
CA ILE A 133 -3.90 -13.14 -9.22
C ILE A 133 -3.72 -13.35 -10.74
N SER A 134 -2.49 -13.56 -11.23
CA SER A 134 -2.25 -13.89 -12.65
C SER A 134 -2.90 -15.21 -13.05
N ASP A 135 -2.78 -16.25 -12.23
CA ASP A 135 -3.31 -17.57 -12.53
C ASP A 135 -4.84 -17.59 -12.44
N ALA A 136 -5.43 -16.88 -11.47
CA ALA A 136 -6.88 -16.65 -11.37
C ALA A 136 -7.47 -15.88 -12.56
N ALA A 137 -6.71 -14.92 -13.10
CA ALA A 137 -7.07 -14.18 -14.30
C ALA A 137 -7.04 -15.08 -15.55
N ARG A 138 -5.97 -15.86 -15.73
CA ARG A 138 -5.83 -16.82 -16.84
C ARG A 138 -6.92 -17.88 -16.84
N ARG A 139 -7.26 -18.44 -15.66
CA ARG A 139 -8.40 -19.39 -15.50
C ARG A 139 -9.74 -18.81 -15.96
N ARG A 140 -9.89 -17.48 -15.98
CA ARG A 140 -11.08 -16.75 -16.47
C ARG A 140 -10.93 -16.21 -17.91
N GLY A 141 -9.86 -16.55 -18.62
CA GLY A 141 -9.60 -16.06 -19.97
C GLY A 141 -9.24 -14.57 -20.05
N LEU A 142 -8.76 -13.96 -18.96
CA LEU A 142 -8.29 -12.57 -18.96
C LEU A 142 -6.85 -12.46 -19.47
N ASP A 143 -6.55 -11.37 -20.17
CA ASP A 143 -5.23 -11.06 -20.72
C ASP A 143 -4.30 -10.54 -19.61
N VAL A 144 -3.09 -11.09 -19.48
CA VAL A 144 -2.15 -10.79 -18.39
C VAL A 144 -0.82 -10.30 -18.96
N VAL A 145 -0.60 -8.99 -18.89
CA VAL A 145 0.64 -8.32 -19.27
C VAL A 145 1.57 -8.27 -18.05
N ARG A 146 2.52 -9.22 -17.97
CA ARG A 146 3.45 -9.31 -16.84
C ARG A 146 4.63 -8.34 -17.01
N LEU A 147 4.74 -7.37 -16.10
CA LEU A 147 5.83 -6.38 -16.10
C LEU A 147 7.05 -6.84 -15.27
N THR A 148 6.80 -7.50 -14.14
CA THR A 148 7.82 -8.16 -13.30
C THR A 148 7.24 -9.38 -12.58
N GLN A 149 8.01 -10.02 -11.69
CA GLN A 149 7.44 -11.03 -10.78
C GLN A 149 6.39 -10.47 -9.81
N GLN A 150 6.36 -9.15 -9.58
CA GLN A 150 5.49 -8.47 -8.61
C GLN A 150 4.61 -7.39 -9.26
N THR A 151 4.62 -7.24 -10.58
CA THR A 151 3.92 -6.13 -11.25
C THR A 151 3.34 -6.61 -12.56
N GLN A 152 2.06 -6.33 -12.81
CA GLN A 152 1.32 -6.79 -13.98
C GLN A 152 0.17 -5.85 -14.31
N ILE A 153 -0.34 -5.89 -15.53
CA ILE A 153 -1.66 -5.35 -15.90
C ILE A 153 -2.52 -6.52 -16.35
N ILE A 154 -3.76 -6.56 -15.90
CA ILE A 154 -4.74 -7.57 -16.29
C ILE A 154 -5.86 -6.85 -17.05
N ARG A 155 -6.32 -7.40 -18.17
CA ARG A 155 -7.32 -6.79 -19.05
C ARG A 155 -8.51 -7.71 -19.32
N ASN A 156 -9.68 -7.09 -19.43
CA ASN A 156 -10.93 -7.68 -19.90
C ASN A 156 -11.54 -6.74 -20.96
N GLY A 157 -11.15 -6.92 -22.22
CA GLY A 157 -11.50 -5.99 -23.31
C GLY A 157 -10.94 -4.59 -23.05
N SER A 158 -11.82 -3.59 -22.97
CA SER A 158 -11.48 -2.19 -22.66
C SER A 158 -11.22 -1.91 -21.18
N HIS A 159 -11.52 -2.85 -20.28
CA HIS A 159 -11.26 -2.69 -18.84
C HIS A 159 -9.87 -3.22 -18.49
N ALA A 160 -9.05 -2.43 -17.79
CA ALA A 160 -7.72 -2.85 -17.37
C ALA A 160 -7.40 -2.36 -15.95
N VAL A 161 -6.76 -3.23 -15.17
CA VAL A 161 -6.30 -2.94 -13.80
C VAL A 161 -4.84 -3.33 -13.66
N GLY A 162 -4.02 -2.38 -13.23
CA GLY A 162 -2.61 -2.59 -12.93
C GLY A 162 -2.45 -3.07 -11.49
N PHE A 163 -1.58 -4.03 -11.22
CA PHE A 163 -1.32 -4.54 -9.87
C PHE A 163 0.18 -4.46 -9.55
N TYR A 164 0.50 -3.98 -8.35
CA TYR A 164 1.79 -4.18 -7.70
C TYR A 164 1.59 -5.07 -6.47
N GLN A 165 2.08 -6.31 -6.52
CA GLN A 165 1.68 -7.39 -5.62
C GLN A 165 0.16 -7.61 -5.74
N ASN A 166 -0.61 -7.37 -4.67
CA ASN A 166 -2.08 -7.29 -4.68
C ASN A 166 -2.61 -5.85 -4.84
N MET A 167 -1.79 -4.80 -4.69
CA MET A 167 -2.25 -3.40 -4.71
C MET A 167 -2.61 -2.97 -6.14
N ALA A 168 -3.89 -2.76 -6.39
CA ALA A 168 -4.43 -2.34 -7.69
C ALA A 168 -4.12 -0.87 -8.02
N SER A 169 -4.28 -0.49 -9.30
CA SER A 169 -3.98 0.86 -9.81
C SER A 169 -4.81 1.99 -9.19
N PRO A 170 -6.07 1.80 -8.74
CA PRO A 170 -6.78 2.84 -7.98
C PRO A 170 -6.15 3.18 -6.62
N LEU A 171 -5.33 2.30 -6.04
CA LEU A 171 -4.78 2.47 -4.70
C LEU A 171 -3.65 3.51 -4.71
N THR A 172 -3.89 4.64 -4.03
CA THR A 172 -3.04 5.83 -4.03
C THR A 172 -1.94 5.77 -2.98
N ALA A 173 -0.95 6.66 -3.10
CA ALA A 173 0.02 6.90 -2.05
C ALA A 173 -0.63 7.45 -0.76
N LEU A 174 -1.76 8.14 -0.85
CA LEU A 174 -2.52 8.63 0.31
C LEU A 174 -3.12 7.48 1.10
N ASP A 175 -3.85 6.58 0.43
CA ASP A 175 -4.47 5.41 1.07
C ASP A 175 -3.43 4.59 1.84
N ARG A 176 -2.26 4.40 1.21
CA ARG A 176 -1.14 3.70 1.85
C ARG A 176 -0.55 4.50 3.02
N LEU A 177 -0.45 5.83 2.95
CA LEU A 177 0.06 6.65 4.05
C LEU A 177 -0.91 6.65 5.24
N LEU A 178 -2.22 6.81 4.99
CA LEU A 178 -3.29 6.69 5.99
C LEU A 178 -3.18 5.36 6.74
N THR A 179 -3.15 4.26 5.99
CA THR A 179 -3.13 2.88 6.55
C THR A 179 -1.79 2.45 7.15
N HIS A 180 -0.68 3.17 6.89
CA HIS A 180 0.60 2.92 7.57
C HIS A 180 0.77 3.72 8.87
N ASP A 181 0.02 4.81 9.06
CA ASP A 181 0.00 5.59 10.28
C ASP A 181 -1.16 5.13 11.17
N LYS A 182 -0.81 4.49 12.30
CA LYS A 182 -1.78 3.92 13.23
C LYS A 182 -2.67 4.97 13.90
N LEU A 183 -2.19 6.22 14.06
CA LEU A 183 -3.05 7.28 14.58
C LEU A 183 -4.05 7.73 13.51
N LEU A 184 -3.59 8.04 12.30
CA LEU A 184 -4.50 8.53 11.24
C LEU A 184 -5.59 7.50 10.91
N THR A 185 -5.21 6.21 10.82
CA THR A 185 -6.18 5.11 10.67
C THR A 185 -7.21 5.12 11.80
N LYS A 186 -6.77 5.16 13.06
CA LYS A 186 -7.67 5.16 14.23
C LYS A 186 -8.57 6.39 14.29
N GLN A 187 -8.07 7.57 13.92
CA GLN A 187 -8.85 8.81 13.90
C GLN A 187 -10.00 8.73 12.88
N VAL A 188 -9.70 8.32 11.65
CA VAL A 188 -10.71 8.14 10.59
C VAL A 188 -11.75 7.08 10.99
N LEU A 189 -11.33 5.96 11.59
CA LEU A 189 -12.26 4.93 12.08
C LEU A 189 -13.15 5.45 13.23
N ALA A 190 -12.57 6.08 14.24
CA ALA A 190 -13.30 6.58 15.41
C ALA A 190 -14.32 7.67 15.04
N GLN A 191 -14.00 8.56 14.09
CA GLN A 191 -14.92 9.59 13.58
C GLN A 191 -16.20 8.98 12.98
N HIS A 192 -16.11 7.76 12.46
CA HIS A 192 -17.24 7.02 11.88
C HIS A 192 -17.88 6.02 12.86
N GLY A 193 -17.62 6.14 14.16
CA GLY A 193 -18.17 5.25 15.18
C GLY A 193 -17.61 3.83 15.18
N ILE A 194 -16.52 3.57 14.44
CA ILE A 194 -15.87 2.26 14.40
C ILE A 194 -14.98 2.12 15.64
N PRO A 195 -15.18 1.09 16.50
CA PRO A 195 -14.41 0.95 17.74
C PRO A 195 -12.92 0.76 17.49
N VAL A 196 -12.10 1.52 18.21
CA VAL A 196 -10.62 1.45 18.20
C VAL A 196 -10.08 1.57 19.63
N ALA A 197 -8.93 0.97 19.91
CA ALA A 197 -8.27 1.14 21.22
C ALA A 197 -7.91 2.60 21.48
N ARG A 198 -8.34 3.15 22.62
CA ARG A 198 -7.95 4.48 23.12
C ARG A 198 -6.43 4.55 23.26
N GLY A 199 -5.82 5.64 22.79
CA GLY A 199 -4.38 5.83 22.89
C GLY A 199 -3.93 7.26 22.61
N GLN A 200 -2.68 7.54 22.93
CA GLN A 200 -2.05 8.85 22.78
C GLN A 200 -0.64 8.72 22.20
N ILE A 201 -0.20 9.75 21.48
CA ILE A 201 1.17 9.82 20.97
C ILE A 201 2.11 10.37 22.03
N ALA A 202 3.23 9.70 22.18
CA ALA A 202 4.40 10.20 22.89
C ALA A 202 5.61 10.31 21.93
N SER A 203 6.40 11.36 22.14
CA SER A 203 7.67 11.62 21.44
C SER A 203 8.86 11.72 22.42
N THR A 204 8.58 11.68 23.73
CA THR A 204 9.54 11.65 24.83
C THR A 204 9.02 10.72 25.93
N MET A 205 9.91 10.26 26.82
CA MET A 205 9.51 9.46 27.98
C MET A 205 8.45 10.16 28.83
N ASP A 206 8.59 11.46 29.11
CA ASP A 206 7.61 12.23 29.90
C ASP A 206 6.21 12.19 29.28
N THR A 207 6.12 12.31 27.94
CA THR A 207 4.83 12.18 27.25
C THR A 207 4.28 10.75 27.25
N ALA A 208 5.16 9.73 27.33
CA ALA A 208 4.75 8.33 27.43
C ALA A 208 4.20 8.02 28.83
N SER A 209 4.90 8.45 29.89
CA SER A 209 4.45 8.35 31.29
C SER A 209 3.12 9.08 31.50
N ALA A 210 2.96 10.31 30.97
CA ALA A 210 1.69 11.03 31.03
C ALA A 210 0.55 10.28 30.31
N ALA A 211 0.81 9.72 29.13
CA ALA A 211 -0.17 8.92 28.40
C ALA A 211 -0.54 7.64 29.17
N PHE A 212 0.45 6.93 29.72
CA PHE A 212 0.29 5.73 30.53
C PHE A 212 -0.57 5.99 31.76
N GLN A 213 -0.27 7.03 32.53
CA GLN A 213 -1.03 7.42 33.73
C GLN A 213 -2.47 7.83 33.41
N GLN A 214 -2.72 8.45 32.26
CA GLN A 214 -4.07 8.84 31.83
C GLN A 214 -4.90 7.67 31.26
N ILE A 215 -4.25 6.69 30.62
CA ILE A 215 -4.92 5.52 30.03
C ILE A 215 -5.21 4.45 31.10
N GLY A 216 -4.25 4.24 32.01
CA GLY A 216 -4.24 3.19 33.02
C GLY A 216 -3.61 1.88 32.50
N PRO A 217 -2.87 1.13 33.33
CA PRO A 217 -2.35 -0.18 32.97
C PRO A 217 -3.45 -1.26 32.89
N PRO A 218 -3.25 -2.34 32.11
CA PRO A 218 -2.12 -2.56 31.22
C PRO A 218 -2.24 -1.79 29.90
N VAL A 219 -1.10 -1.31 29.40
CA VAL A 219 -1.01 -0.64 28.08
C VAL A 219 -0.23 -1.49 27.06
N ALA A 220 -0.37 -1.11 25.79
CA ALA A 220 0.54 -1.48 24.73
C ALA A 220 1.29 -0.24 24.22
N VAL A 221 2.57 -0.42 23.88
CA VAL A 221 3.46 0.61 23.35
C VAL A 221 3.87 0.20 21.94
N LYS A 222 3.65 1.07 20.94
CA LYS A 222 3.80 0.73 19.53
C LYS A 222 4.44 1.88 18.73
N PRO A 223 5.42 1.65 17.84
CA PRO A 223 5.83 2.65 16.86
C PRO A 223 4.64 3.06 15.98
N ILE A 224 4.47 4.37 15.76
CA ILE A 224 3.29 4.90 15.03
C ILE A 224 3.17 4.33 13.60
N THR A 225 4.31 4.05 12.95
CA THR A 225 4.41 3.36 11.66
C THR A 225 5.27 2.11 11.78
N GLY A 226 4.96 1.08 11.01
CA GLY A 226 5.73 -0.16 10.96
C GLY A 226 4.85 -1.40 10.94
N SER A 227 5.39 -2.51 10.42
CA SER A 227 4.65 -3.76 10.16
C SER A 227 5.27 -4.98 10.85
N GLY A 228 4.49 -6.06 10.98
CA GLY A 228 4.95 -7.32 11.57
C GLY A 228 5.25 -7.26 13.07
N GLY A 229 4.69 -6.27 13.77
CA GLY A 229 4.82 -6.13 15.23
C GLY A 229 6.21 -5.76 15.75
N LYS A 230 7.12 -5.24 14.91
CA LYS A 230 8.44 -4.78 15.38
C LYS A 230 8.31 -3.54 16.28
N GLY A 231 9.03 -3.51 17.40
CA GLY A 231 8.95 -2.45 18.41
C GLY A 231 7.66 -2.44 19.23
N VAL A 232 6.73 -3.38 18.99
CA VAL A 232 5.46 -3.47 19.74
C VAL A 232 5.68 -4.23 21.03
N THR A 233 5.41 -3.59 22.16
CA THR A 233 5.33 -4.23 23.48
C THR A 233 3.88 -4.16 23.97
N VAL A 234 3.44 -5.19 24.68
CA VAL A 234 2.09 -5.33 25.24
C VAL A 234 2.22 -5.81 26.68
N ASP A 235 1.13 -5.75 27.45
CA ASP A 235 1.09 -6.18 28.85
C ASP A 235 2.06 -5.36 29.73
N VAL A 236 2.11 -4.04 29.48
CA VAL A 236 2.93 -3.09 30.26
C VAL A 236 2.12 -2.57 31.45
N TRP A 237 2.57 -2.89 32.66
CA TRP A 237 1.89 -2.62 33.94
C TRP A 237 2.51 -1.50 34.76
N ASP A 238 3.79 -1.16 34.57
CA ASP A 238 4.48 -0.11 35.33
C ASP A 238 5.39 0.81 34.48
N GLU A 239 5.91 1.87 35.12
CA GLU A 239 6.78 2.89 34.50
C GLU A 239 8.18 2.35 34.09
N ALA A 240 8.66 1.26 34.68
CA ALA A 240 9.93 0.63 34.31
C ALA A 240 9.77 -0.23 33.05
N GLU A 241 8.70 -1.02 32.99
CA GLU A 241 8.28 -1.73 31.78
C GLU A 241 7.95 -0.75 30.64
N LEU A 242 7.24 0.35 30.95
CA LEU A 242 6.93 1.41 29.99
C LEU A 242 8.20 2.03 29.40
N ARG A 243 9.23 2.25 30.23
CA ARG A 243 10.52 2.76 29.76
C ARG A 243 11.21 1.79 28.83
N ALA A 244 11.33 0.52 29.20
CA ALA A 244 11.94 -0.50 28.34
C ALA A 244 11.18 -0.65 27.00
N ALA A 245 9.84 -0.61 27.05
CA ALA A 245 8.98 -0.65 25.88
C ALA A 245 9.12 0.60 24.99
N ALA A 246 9.22 1.78 25.59
CA ALA A 246 9.43 3.04 24.88
C ALA A 246 10.82 3.09 24.23
N ASP A 247 11.87 2.67 24.96
CA ASP A 247 13.24 2.60 24.44
C ASP A 247 13.33 1.65 23.24
N GLU A 248 12.70 0.46 23.28
CA GLU A 248 12.62 -0.43 22.10
C GLU A 248 11.88 0.26 20.94
N ALA A 249 10.69 0.80 21.19
CA ALA A 249 9.87 1.43 20.15
C ALA A 249 10.55 2.64 19.50
N PHE A 250 11.30 3.44 20.27
CA PHE A 250 12.07 4.59 19.76
C PHE A 250 13.18 4.19 18.80
N THR A 251 13.71 2.96 18.85
CA THR A 251 14.66 2.46 17.83
C THR A 251 14.05 2.34 16.44
N TYR A 252 12.71 2.22 16.35
CA TYR A 252 11.98 2.09 15.09
C TYR A 252 11.34 3.41 14.64
N ASN A 253 10.84 4.23 15.56
CA ASN A 253 10.25 5.54 15.25
C ASN A 253 10.35 6.52 16.42
N HIS A 254 10.70 7.79 16.13
CA HIS A 254 10.73 8.91 17.07
C HIS A 254 9.36 9.29 17.67
N ARG A 255 8.27 8.70 17.18
CA ARG A 255 6.91 8.82 17.69
C ARG A 255 6.33 7.42 17.94
N LEU A 256 5.80 7.23 19.14
CA LEU A 256 5.15 5.99 19.56
C LEU A 256 3.74 6.27 20.10
N LEU A 257 2.90 5.25 20.01
CA LEU A 257 1.51 5.23 20.43
C LEU A 257 1.45 4.37 21.71
N VAL A 258 1.07 5.01 22.82
CA VAL A 258 0.70 4.33 24.06
C VAL A 258 -0.81 4.16 24.03
N GLU A 259 -1.30 2.94 24.11
CA GLU A 259 -2.73 2.62 23.98
C GLU A 259 -3.19 1.60 25.03
N GLU A 260 -4.47 1.60 25.36
CA GLU A 260 -5.04 0.60 26.25
C GLU A 260 -4.83 -0.82 25.68
N MET A 261 -4.48 -1.78 26.52
CA MET A 261 -4.41 -3.17 26.08
C MET A 261 -5.82 -3.74 25.92
N VAL A 262 -6.08 -4.31 24.74
CA VAL A 262 -7.29 -5.13 24.49
C VAL A 262 -6.89 -6.59 24.49
N ALA A 263 -7.26 -7.30 25.55
CA ALA A 263 -7.11 -8.74 25.65
C ALA A 263 -8.19 -9.44 24.81
N GLY A 264 -7.76 -10.13 23.74
CA GLY A 264 -8.66 -10.78 22.80
C GLY A 264 -7.90 -11.74 21.87
N ILE A 265 -8.67 -12.48 21.07
CA ILE A 265 -8.17 -13.20 19.90
C ILE A 265 -7.96 -12.25 18.72
N ASP A 266 -7.03 -12.62 17.84
CA ASP A 266 -6.62 -11.83 16.68
C ASP A 266 -7.30 -12.37 15.42
N LEU A 267 -8.20 -11.58 14.83
CA LEU A 267 -8.95 -11.92 13.63
C LEU A 267 -8.58 -11.01 12.46
N ARG A 268 -8.09 -11.63 11.38
CA ARG A 268 -7.68 -11.00 10.12
C ARG A 268 -8.77 -11.18 9.07
N ILE A 269 -9.52 -10.14 8.73
CA ILE A 269 -10.63 -10.21 7.76
C ILE A 269 -10.23 -9.56 6.44
N MET A 270 -10.27 -10.30 5.34
CA MET A 270 -10.05 -9.75 3.99
C MET A 270 -11.38 -9.27 3.42
N THR A 271 -11.39 -8.04 2.90
CA THR A 271 -12.51 -7.45 2.16
C THR A 271 -12.11 -7.19 0.71
N ILE A 272 -13.03 -7.42 -0.23
CA ILE A 272 -12.85 -7.19 -1.67
C ILE A 272 -14.17 -6.67 -2.27
N ALA A 273 -14.09 -5.54 -2.98
CA ALA A 273 -15.21 -4.82 -3.59
C ALA A 273 -16.39 -4.62 -2.61
N GLY A 274 -16.08 -4.16 -1.39
CA GLY A 274 -17.07 -3.85 -0.36
C GLY A 274 -17.65 -5.04 0.41
N ARG A 275 -17.19 -6.27 0.15
CA ARG A 275 -17.62 -7.49 0.86
C ARG A 275 -16.48 -8.07 1.68
N ALA A 276 -16.76 -8.62 2.87
CA ALA A 276 -15.85 -9.51 3.57
C ALA A 276 -15.90 -10.89 2.92
N VAL A 277 -14.72 -11.46 2.62
CA VAL A 277 -14.59 -12.65 1.77
C VAL A 277 -13.83 -13.79 2.42
N ALA A 278 -12.96 -13.49 3.38
CA ALA A 278 -12.20 -14.47 4.16
C ALA A 278 -11.92 -13.90 5.57
N ALA A 279 -11.78 -14.76 6.57
CA ALA A 279 -11.50 -14.37 7.95
C ALA A 279 -10.62 -15.42 8.65
N MET A 280 -9.42 -14.99 9.02
CA MET A 280 -8.40 -15.83 9.59
C MET A 280 -8.16 -15.52 11.06
N LEU A 281 -8.41 -16.49 11.94
CA LEU A 281 -7.93 -16.46 13.31
C LEU A 281 -6.41 -16.72 13.29
N ARG A 282 -5.64 -15.74 13.77
CA ARG A 282 -4.19 -15.86 13.94
C ARG A 282 -3.89 -16.27 15.38
N VAL A 283 -3.12 -17.35 15.55
CA VAL A 283 -2.69 -17.85 16.86
C VAL A 283 -1.18 -17.63 16.99
N PRO A 284 -0.67 -17.14 18.15
CA PRO A 284 0.77 -16.97 18.35
C PRO A 284 1.56 -18.27 18.15
N ALA A 285 2.85 -18.14 17.84
CA ALA A 285 3.73 -19.29 17.64
C ALA A 285 3.65 -20.22 18.85
N ASN A 286 3.46 -21.51 18.63
CA ASN A 286 3.17 -22.49 19.67
C ASN A 286 3.56 -23.90 19.26
N VAL A 287 3.69 -24.80 20.24
CA VAL A 287 3.70 -26.26 20.06
C VAL A 287 2.67 -26.90 21.00
N VAL A 288 2.29 -28.14 20.73
CA VAL A 288 1.44 -28.96 21.61
C VAL A 288 2.26 -30.17 22.03
N GLY A 289 2.37 -30.42 23.33
CA GLY A 289 3.10 -31.57 23.86
C GLY A 289 2.46 -32.89 23.44
N ASP A 290 3.30 -33.89 23.18
CA ASP A 290 2.95 -35.29 23.02
C ASP A 290 3.30 -36.11 24.29
N GLY A 291 3.94 -35.49 25.29
CA GLY A 291 4.44 -36.14 26.50
C GLY A 291 5.83 -36.80 26.35
N THR A 292 6.47 -36.71 25.18
CA THR A 292 7.74 -37.40 24.89
C THR A 292 8.80 -36.53 24.20
N SER A 293 8.39 -35.64 23.30
CA SER A 293 9.27 -34.75 22.54
C SER A 293 9.53 -33.45 23.30
N SER A 294 10.76 -32.95 23.21
CA SER A 294 11.11 -31.60 23.68
C SER A 294 10.43 -30.51 22.86
N ILE A 295 10.30 -29.29 23.40
CA ILE A 295 9.80 -28.12 22.67
C ILE A 295 10.59 -27.90 21.37
N ARG A 296 11.91 -28.11 21.38
CA ARG A 296 12.80 -28.02 20.21
C ARG A 296 12.44 -29.03 19.12
N GLU A 297 12.18 -30.28 19.49
CA GLU A 297 11.78 -31.34 18.54
C GLU A 297 10.38 -31.07 17.99
N LEU A 298 9.44 -30.63 18.83
CA LEU A 298 8.08 -30.24 18.41
C LEU A 298 8.10 -29.03 17.45
N ILE A 299 9.02 -28.07 17.66
CA ILE A 299 9.25 -26.96 16.73
C ILE A 299 9.73 -27.48 15.38
N GLU A 300 10.69 -28.42 15.35
CA GLU A 300 11.23 -28.96 14.11
C GLU A 300 10.19 -29.78 13.33
N GLN A 301 9.44 -30.66 14.02
CA GLN A 301 8.30 -31.39 13.44
C GLN A 301 7.27 -30.42 12.83
N LYS A 302 6.97 -29.31 13.52
CA LYS A 302 6.05 -28.28 13.03
C LYS A 302 6.63 -27.46 11.87
N ASN A 303 7.93 -27.21 11.85
CA ASN A 303 8.61 -26.58 10.72
C ASN A 303 8.61 -27.46 9.47
N GLN A 304 8.76 -28.79 9.61
CA GLN A 304 8.64 -29.74 8.51
C GLN A 304 7.25 -29.68 7.86
N ILE A 305 6.18 -29.56 8.66
CA ILE A 305 4.80 -29.32 8.19
C ILE A 305 4.71 -27.96 7.45
N ARG A 306 5.26 -26.89 8.03
CA ARG A 306 5.25 -25.54 7.43
C ARG A 306 6.03 -25.47 6.12
N ALA A 307 7.08 -26.27 5.95
CA ALA A 307 7.88 -26.32 4.72
C ALA A 307 7.09 -26.80 3.49
N GLY A 308 6.05 -27.64 3.69
CA GLY A 308 5.11 -28.05 2.64
C GLY A 308 4.08 -26.97 2.26
N ASN A 309 3.74 -26.06 3.19
CA ASN A 309 2.76 -24.99 2.93
C ASN A 309 3.37 -23.85 2.12
N ALA A 310 2.68 -23.42 1.05
CA ALA A 310 3.26 -22.50 0.07
C ALA A 310 3.57 -21.08 0.60
N TYR A 311 2.86 -20.63 1.64
CA TYR A 311 3.12 -19.35 2.33
C TYR A 311 4.00 -19.55 3.57
N LEU A 312 3.65 -20.50 4.45
CA LEU A 312 4.28 -20.67 5.78
C LEU A 312 5.72 -21.21 5.71
N ARG A 313 6.15 -21.82 4.60
CA ARG A 313 7.57 -22.19 4.36
C ARG A 313 8.54 -21.01 4.47
N HIS A 314 8.06 -19.79 4.23
CA HIS A 314 8.84 -18.55 4.35
C HIS A 314 8.79 -17.96 5.77
N CYS A 315 8.12 -18.62 6.72
CA CYS A 315 7.88 -18.16 8.08
C CYS A 315 8.00 -19.35 9.08
N PRO A 316 9.17 -20.00 9.18
CA PRO A 316 9.41 -21.04 10.17
C PRO A 316 9.35 -20.48 11.60
N ILE A 317 9.09 -21.34 12.57
CA ILE A 317 9.28 -21.06 13.98
C ILE A 317 10.77 -21.17 14.26
N THR A 318 11.40 -20.07 14.65
CA THR A 318 12.82 -20.03 15.04
C THR A 318 12.94 -19.80 16.54
N ILE A 319 13.77 -20.58 17.23
CA ILE A 319 14.18 -20.28 18.59
C ILE A 319 15.07 -19.03 18.55
N THR A 320 14.69 -18.02 19.32
CA THR A 320 15.41 -16.74 19.47
C THR A 320 15.62 -16.47 20.95
N SER A 321 16.51 -15.53 21.31
CA SER A 321 16.67 -15.08 22.70
C SER A 321 15.35 -14.61 23.32
N PHE A 322 14.47 -14.00 22.52
CA PHE A 322 13.12 -13.66 22.93
C PHE A 322 12.28 -14.92 23.25
N THR A 323 12.34 -15.95 22.40
CA THR A 323 11.63 -17.23 22.62
C THR A 323 12.13 -17.94 23.88
N GLU A 324 13.45 -17.96 24.10
CA GLU A 324 14.09 -18.56 25.27
C GLU A 324 13.60 -17.85 26.55
N HIS A 325 13.68 -16.52 26.60
CA HIS A 325 13.18 -15.72 27.71
C HIS A 325 11.66 -15.92 27.95
N HIS A 326 10.87 -16.03 26.88
CA HIS A 326 9.42 -16.27 26.99
C HIS A 326 9.08 -17.67 27.58
N LEU A 327 9.95 -18.66 27.37
CA LEU A 327 9.85 -19.98 27.99
C LEU A 327 10.31 -19.95 29.45
N GLU A 328 11.42 -19.25 29.75
CA GLU A 328 11.97 -19.10 31.11
C GLU A 328 10.94 -18.48 32.07
N LEU A 329 10.21 -17.46 31.62
CA LEU A 329 9.11 -16.83 32.38
C LEU A 329 7.96 -17.80 32.76
N ARG A 330 7.89 -18.98 32.13
CA ARG A 330 6.94 -20.06 32.44
C ARG A 330 7.60 -21.30 33.07
N GLY A 331 8.86 -21.18 33.49
CA GLY A 331 9.65 -22.30 34.04
C GLY A 331 9.99 -23.38 33.00
N LEU A 332 10.06 -23.02 31.72
CA LEU A 332 10.36 -23.93 30.61
C LEU A 332 11.66 -23.54 29.92
N THR A 333 12.25 -24.49 29.20
CA THR A 333 13.39 -24.31 28.30
C THR A 333 13.07 -24.94 26.94
N PRO A 334 13.81 -24.64 25.86
CA PRO A 334 13.63 -25.33 24.58
C PRO A 334 13.74 -26.86 24.65
N ASP A 335 14.48 -27.37 25.63
CA ASP A 335 14.73 -28.82 25.80
C ASP A 335 13.75 -29.47 26.81
N SER A 336 12.79 -28.70 27.34
CA SER A 336 11.70 -29.21 28.20
C SER A 336 10.68 -30.02 27.38
N VAL A 337 10.18 -31.12 27.95
CA VAL A 337 9.14 -31.98 27.35
C VAL A 337 7.77 -31.59 27.93
N PRO A 338 6.84 -31.02 27.14
CA PRO A 338 5.52 -30.67 27.64
C PRO A 338 4.59 -31.89 27.72
N GLU A 339 3.72 -31.91 28.73
CA GLU A 339 2.66 -32.91 28.91
C GLU A 339 1.80 -33.08 27.64
N ALA A 340 1.29 -34.29 27.42
CA ALA A 340 0.44 -34.59 26.27
C ALA A 340 -0.80 -33.68 26.22
N GLY A 341 -1.00 -32.98 25.11
CA GLY A 341 -2.08 -32.01 24.91
C GLY A 341 -1.81 -30.61 25.47
N ARG A 342 -0.75 -30.39 26.28
CA ARG A 342 -0.40 -29.06 26.80
C ARG A 342 0.14 -28.19 25.66
N ARG A 343 -0.56 -27.10 25.35
CA ARG A 343 -0.05 -26.07 24.43
C ARG A 343 0.98 -25.19 25.13
N VAL A 344 2.12 -24.97 24.48
CA VAL A 344 3.17 -24.05 24.92
C VAL A 344 3.29 -22.95 23.88
N TYR A 345 3.02 -21.71 24.28
CA TYR A 345 3.22 -20.53 23.44
C TYR A 345 4.69 -20.09 23.49
N LEU A 346 5.23 -19.79 22.31
CA LEU A 346 6.61 -19.41 22.03
C LEU A 346 6.76 -17.90 21.77
N HIS A 347 5.62 -17.20 21.71
CA HIS A 347 5.53 -15.78 21.38
C HIS A 347 4.18 -15.20 21.86
N TYR A 348 4.13 -13.92 22.23
CA TYR A 348 2.87 -13.25 22.61
C TYR A 348 2.10 -12.65 21.42
N LYS A 349 2.79 -12.15 20.37
CA LYS A 349 2.13 -11.61 19.16
C LYS A 349 1.63 -12.74 18.25
N ALA A 350 0.40 -12.63 17.77
CA ALA A 350 -0.25 -13.53 16.80
C ALA A 350 0.24 -13.35 15.34
N ASN A 351 1.56 -13.22 15.13
CA ASN A 351 2.12 -12.94 13.81
C ASN A 351 2.57 -14.24 13.10
N LEU A 352 1.99 -14.50 11.92
CA LEU A 352 2.41 -15.63 11.07
C LEU A 352 3.90 -15.58 10.72
N SER A 353 4.45 -14.37 10.52
CA SER A 353 5.88 -14.13 10.25
C SER A 353 6.82 -14.55 11.40
N SER A 354 6.29 -14.65 12.62
CA SER A 354 7.02 -15.09 13.82
C SER A 354 6.74 -16.56 14.16
N GLY A 355 6.18 -17.33 13.21
CA GLY A 355 5.86 -18.74 13.43
C GLY A 355 4.42 -19.03 13.89
N GLY A 356 3.53 -18.03 13.90
CA GLY A 356 2.12 -18.19 14.25
C GLY A 356 1.36 -19.17 13.34
N ASP A 357 0.24 -19.69 13.85
CA ASP A 357 -0.68 -20.57 13.11
C ASP A 357 -1.85 -19.77 12.51
N SER A 358 -2.30 -20.23 11.35
CA SER A 358 -3.43 -19.67 10.60
C SER A 358 -4.60 -20.66 10.58
N TYR A 359 -5.75 -20.20 11.06
CA TYR A 359 -7.03 -20.91 11.01
C TYR A 359 -7.99 -20.09 10.13
N GLU A 360 -8.38 -20.60 8.96
CA GLU A 360 -9.42 -19.96 8.13
C GLU A 360 -10.81 -20.35 8.66
N ILE A 361 -11.62 -19.34 9.01
CA ILE A 361 -12.83 -19.50 9.82
C ILE A 361 -14.01 -18.62 9.36
N VAL A 362 -13.99 -18.07 8.15
CA VAL A 362 -15.02 -17.13 7.64
C VAL A 362 -16.47 -17.61 7.86
N ASP A 363 -16.74 -18.90 7.68
CA ASP A 363 -18.08 -19.50 7.81
C ASP A 363 -18.65 -19.49 9.25
N VAL A 364 -17.80 -19.33 10.27
CA VAL A 364 -18.21 -19.31 11.70
C VAL A 364 -18.04 -17.94 12.36
N VAL A 365 -17.55 -16.93 11.63
CA VAL A 365 -17.47 -15.55 12.15
C VAL A 365 -18.85 -14.92 12.14
N HIS A 366 -19.22 -14.28 13.26
CA HIS A 366 -20.51 -13.63 13.40
C HIS A 366 -20.71 -12.52 12.34
N PRO A 367 -21.82 -12.50 11.58
CA PRO A 367 -21.99 -11.60 10.42
C PRO A 367 -21.87 -10.10 10.72
N ARG A 368 -22.10 -9.65 11.96
CA ARG A 368 -21.85 -8.24 12.37
C ARG A 368 -20.35 -7.90 12.46
N ILE A 369 -19.46 -8.85 12.74
CA ILE A 369 -18.01 -8.63 12.68
C ILE A 369 -17.55 -8.51 11.22
N LEU A 370 -18.10 -9.33 10.31
CA LEU A 370 -17.86 -9.20 8.87
C LEU A 370 -18.29 -7.80 8.35
N ARG A 371 -19.49 -7.34 8.73
CA ARG A 371 -19.96 -5.98 8.40
C ARG A 371 -19.11 -4.86 9.01
N LEU A 372 -18.56 -5.05 10.22
CA LEU A 372 -17.63 -4.09 10.82
C LEU A 372 -16.35 -3.95 9.98
N ALA A 373 -15.82 -5.05 9.44
CA ALA A 373 -14.67 -5.01 8.54
C ALA A 373 -15.00 -4.33 7.20
N GLU A 374 -16.18 -4.58 6.63
CA GLU A 374 -16.66 -3.90 5.41
C GLU A 374 -16.78 -2.39 5.61
N GLN A 375 -17.36 -1.96 6.74
CA GLN A 375 -17.48 -0.55 7.13
C GLN A 375 -16.11 0.12 7.31
N ALA A 376 -15.17 -0.56 7.96
CA ALA A 376 -13.80 -0.07 8.18
C ALA A 376 -13.01 0.04 6.86
N ALA A 377 -13.08 -0.98 6.01
CA ALA A 377 -12.46 -0.96 4.68
C ALA A 377 -13.02 0.18 3.82
N ALA A 378 -14.33 0.42 3.87
CA ALA A 378 -14.99 1.49 3.13
C ALA A 378 -14.56 2.93 3.54
N ARG A 379 -13.81 3.11 4.64
CA ARG A 379 -13.21 4.41 4.99
C ARG A 379 -12.01 4.78 4.12
N VAL A 380 -11.48 3.83 3.34
CA VAL A 380 -10.37 4.05 2.39
C VAL A 380 -10.96 4.03 0.98
N SER A 381 -11.51 5.16 0.55
CA SER A 381 -12.42 5.27 -0.61
C SER A 381 -11.87 4.72 -1.93
N SER A 382 -10.56 4.83 -2.16
CA SER A 382 -9.89 4.37 -3.38
C SER A 382 -9.38 2.91 -3.28
N ALA A 383 -9.51 2.27 -2.12
CA ALA A 383 -9.10 0.88 -1.90
C ALA A 383 -10.28 -0.09 -2.03
N TYR A 384 -10.35 -0.76 -3.19
CA TYR A 384 -11.32 -1.83 -3.44
C TYR A 384 -10.99 -3.16 -2.74
N HIS A 385 -9.89 -3.23 -1.97
CA HIS A 385 -9.66 -4.26 -0.97
C HIS A 385 -8.98 -3.69 0.25
N ALA A 386 -9.21 -4.31 1.40
CA ALA A 386 -8.39 -4.13 2.59
C ALA A 386 -8.34 -5.46 3.34
N GLY A 387 -7.27 -5.69 4.10
CA GLY A 387 -7.35 -6.62 5.22
C GLY A 387 -7.49 -5.83 6.52
N VAL A 388 -8.50 -6.16 7.32
CA VAL A 388 -8.83 -5.51 8.58
C VAL A 388 -8.38 -6.42 9.73
N ASP A 389 -7.56 -5.89 10.64
CA ASP A 389 -7.15 -6.60 11.86
C ASP A 389 -8.08 -6.18 12.99
N ILE A 390 -8.79 -7.15 13.58
CA ILE A 390 -9.76 -6.93 14.65
C ILE A 390 -9.30 -7.73 15.88
N LEU A 391 -9.21 -7.06 17.04
CA LEU A 391 -9.07 -7.71 18.34
C LEU A 391 -10.44 -7.78 19.01
N LEU A 392 -10.83 -8.98 19.42
CA LEU A 392 -12.16 -9.29 19.95
C LEU A 392 -12.09 -10.49 20.89
N GLU A 393 -13.10 -10.70 21.73
CA GLU A 393 -13.08 -11.78 22.72
C GLU A 393 -13.52 -13.12 22.16
N ARG A 394 -14.51 -13.10 21.26
CA ARG A 394 -15.18 -14.26 20.66
C ARG A 394 -15.65 -13.99 19.23
N PHE A 395 -15.21 -14.79 18.27
CA PHE A 395 -15.53 -14.60 16.85
C PHE A 395 -17.00 -14.91 16.51
N ASP A 396 -17.72 -15.62 17.39
CA ASP A 396 -19.10 -16.06 17.21
C ASP A 396 -20.14 -15.11 17.85
N LEU A 397 -19.71 -14.08 18.58
CA LEU A 397 -20.58 -13.05 19.17
C LEU A 397 -20.63 -11.77 18.33
N PRO A 398 -21.73 -10.99 18.38
CA PRO A 398 -21.78 -9.66 17.77
C PRO A 398 -20.77 -8.69 18.41
N PRO A 399 -20.24 -7.70 17.68
CA PRO A 399 -19.30 -6.70 18.22
C PRO A 399 -19.81 -5.96 19.46
N GLU A 400 -21.12 -5.77 19.59
CA GLU A 400 -21.76 -4.97 20.63
C GLU A 400 -21.99 -5.76 21.94
N ALA A 401 -21.78 -7.08 21.93
CA ALA A 401 -21.91 -7.95 23.11
C ALA A 401 -20.56 -8.31 23.77
N GLN A 402 -19.47 -7.70 23.32
CA GLN A 402 -18.10 -8.02 23.73
C GLN A 402 -17.18 -6.80 23.57
N ARG A 403 -15.94 -6.86 24.08
CA ARG A 403 -14.92 -5.89 23.69
C ARG A 403 -14.37 -6.24 22.30
N CYS A 404 -14.75 -5.47 21.28
CA CYS A 404 -14.32 -5.65 19.89
C CYS A 404 -13.78 -4.33 19.33
N ILE A 405 -12.58 -4.33 18.75
CA ILE A 405 -11.95 -3.14 18.13
C ILE A 405 -11.25 -3.46 16.81
N VAL A 406 -11.24 -2.49 15.89
CA VAL A 406 -10.35 -2.49 14.73
C VAL A 406 -8.99 -1.93 15.15
N CYS A 407 -7.92 -2.66 14.83
CA CYS A 407 -6.55 -2.34 15.21
C CYS A 407 -5.73 -1.73 14.08
N GLU A 408 -5.86 -2.28 12.86
CA GLU A 408 -5.09 -1.85 11.69
C GLU A 408 -5.89 -2.13 10.40
N LEU A 409 -5.70 -1.29 9.39
CA LEU A 409 -6.11 -1.54 8.01
C LEU A 409 -4.85 -1.78 7.18
N ASN A 410 -4.83 -2.83 6.36
CA ASN A 410 -3.67 -3.21 5.57
C ASN A 410 -4.05 -3.37 4.09
N LEU A 411 -3.57 -2.45 3.24
CA LEU A 411 -3.91 -2.41 1.82
C LEU A 411 -2.94 -3.20 0.92
N ASN A 412 -1.80 -3.65 1.45
CA ASN A 412 -1.23 -4.91 0.99
C ASN A 412 -1.76 -5.96 1.97
N ASN A 413 -2.77 -6.72 1.55
CA ASN A 413 -3.58 -7.51 2.49
C ASN A 413 -3.00 -8.91 2.78
N GLU A 414 -1.90 -9.30 2.14
CA GLU A 414 -1.32 -10.65 2.19
C GLU A 414 -2.36 -11.77 1.88
N MET A 415 -3.17 -11.57 0.85
CA MET A 415 -4.12 -12.53 0.26
C MET A 415 -3.73 -14.03 0.37
N PRO A 416 -2.47 -14.47 0.11
CA PRO A 416 -2.14 -15.89 0.15
C PRO A 416 -2.29 -16.57 1.52
N ILE A 417 -2.41 -15.81 2.62
CA ILE A 417 -2.67 -16.43 3.94
C ILE A 417 -3.99 -17.22 3.91
N HIS A 418 -5.03 -16.67 3.28
CA HIS A 418 -6.37 -17.27 3.20
C HIS A 418 -6.44 -18.45 2.19
N ILE A 419 -5.54 -18.48 1.21
CA ILE A 419 -5.39 -19.59 0.25
C ILE A 419 -4.52 -20.72 0.81
N PHE A 420 -3.59 -20.41 1.72
CA PHE A 420 -2.71 -21.39 2.35
C PHE A 420 -2.79 -21.36 3.90
N PRO A 421 -3.99 -21.52 4.50
CA PRO A 421 -4.11 -21.65 5.95
C PRO A 421 -3.41 -22.93 6.43
N LEU A 422 -3.08 -23.00 7.72
CA LEU A 422 -2.58 -24.24 8.32
C LEU A 422 -3.73 -25.18 8.69
N TYR A 423 -4.88 -24.62 9.08
CA TYR A 423 -6.10 -25.31 9.46
C TYR A 423 -7.33 -24.63 8.86
N GLY A 424 -8.36 -25.40 8.54
CA GLY A 424 -9.62 -24.91 7.98
C GLY A 424 -9.59 -24.75 6.46
N THR A 425 -10.76 -24.68 5.83
CA THR A 425 -10.92 -24.73 4.37
C THR A 425 -10.23 -23.55 3.69
N PRO A 426 -9.40 -23.74 2.65
CA PRO A 426 -8.81 -22.64 1.89
C PRO A 426 -9.88 -21.77 1.21
N THR A 427 -9.74 -20.46 1.30
CA THR A 427 -10.59 -19.51 0.57
C THR A 427 -9.87 -19.01 -0.68
N ALA A 428 -10.52 -19.14 -1.85
CA ALA A 428 -9.98 -18.73 -3.15
C ALA A 428 -10.04 -17.20 -3.34
N THR A 429 -9.26 -16.47 -2.54
CA THR A 429 -9.23 -15.00 -2.52
C THR A 429 -8.55 -14.38 -3.75
N ASP A 430 -7.82 -15.16 -4.54
CA ASP A 430 -7.27 -14.80 -5.85
C ASP A 430 -8.37 -14.71 -6.90
N ASP A 431 -9.21 -15.73 -6.96
CA ASP A 431 -10.42 -15.80 -7.77
C ASP A 431 -11.39 -14.66 -7.43
N GLU A 432 -11.62 -14.43 -6.13
CA GLU A 432 -12.47 -13.36 -5.62
C GLU A 432 -11.88 -11.95 -5.85
N THR A 433 -10.55 -11.82 -5.92
CA THR A 433 -9.88 -10.58 -6.35
C THR A 433 -10.24 -10.26 -7.81
N ILE A 434 -10.22 -11.26 -8.70
CA ILE A 434 -10.62 -11.05 -10.09
C ILE A 434 -12.12 -10.71 -10.18
N GLU A 435 -12.98 -11.42 -9.46
CA GLU A 435 -14.42 -11.13 -9.39
C GLU A 435 -14.69 -9.69 -8.92
N GLY A 436 -14.04 -9.28 -7.83
CA GLY A 436 -14.14 -7.95 -7.27
C GLY A 436 -13.72 -6.84 -8.24
N TYR A 437 -12.56 -6.96 -8.88
CA TYR A 437 -11.97 -5.90 -9.71
C TYR A 437 -12.46 -5.85 -11.16
N PHE A 438 -12.85 -6.97 -11.75
CA PHE A 438 -13.23 -7.04 -13.17
C PHE A 438 -14.73 -7.14 -13.42
N PHE A 439 -15.53 -7.45 -12.40
CA PHE A 439 -16.96 -7.64 -12.54
C PHE A 439 -17.74 -6.79 -11.53
N ARG A 440 -17.50 -6.92 -10.21
CA ARG A 440 -18.29 -6.20 -9.19
C ARG A 440 -18.03 -4.69 -9.16
N ALA A 441 -16.76 -4.28 -9.09
CA ALA A 441 -16.36 -2.86 -9.01
C ALA A 441 -15.99 -2.26 -10.38
N ARG A 442 -16.32 -2.94 -11.48
CA ARG A 442 -15.90 -2.56 -12.84
C ARG A 442 -16.32 -1.12 -13.16
N THR A 443 -17.58 -0.78 -12.92
CA THR A 443 -18.15 0.53 -13.27
C THR A 443 -17.48 1.67 -12.51
N GLU A 444 -17.18 1.47 -11.23
CA GLU A 444 -16.51 2.48 -10.40
C GLU A 444 -15.03 2.63 -10.77
N ILE A 445 -14.36 1.56 -11.21
CA ILE A 445 -12.96 1.64 -11.67
C ILE A 445 -12.86 2.27 -13.07
N GLU A 446 -13.74 1.92 -14.00
CA GLU A 446 -13.80 2.52 -15.35
C GLU A 446 -14.11 4.03 -15.30
N ARG A 447 -14.89 4.47 -14.30
CA ARG A 447 -15.20 5.89 -14.04
C ARG A 447 -14.20 6.59 -13.10
N GLY A 448 -13.30 5.84 -12.48
CA GLY A 448 -12.36 6.36 -11.49
C GLY A 448 -11.20 7.15 -12.14
N PRO A 449 -10.50 8.01 -11.37
CA PRO A 449 -9.41 8.85 -11.89
C PRO A 449 -8.18 8.04 -12.32
N HIS A 450 -8.11 6.76 -11.97
CA HIS A 450 -6.97 5.88 -12.22
C HIS A 450 -7.26 4.74 -13.19
N ARG A 451 -8.24 4.93 -14.10
CA ARG A 451 -8.50 3.96 -15.17
C ARG A 451 -7.27 3.84 -16.08
N ILE A 452 -6.90 2.60 -16.41
CA ILE A 452 -5.86 2.33 -17.42
C ILE A 452 -6.54 2.37 -18.79
N ALA A 453 -5.95 3.12 -19.73
CA ALA A 453 -6.32 3.05 -21.14
C ALA A 453 -5.89 1.68 -21.71
N ALA A 454 -6.82 0.72 -21.72
CA ALA A 454 -6.55 -0.64 -22.18
C ALA A 454 -6.25 -0.67 -23.68
N GLU A 455 -6.84 0.26 -24.43
CA GLU A 455 -6.67 0.51 -25.86
C GLU A 455 -5.22 0.89 -26.25
N ASP A 456 -4.46 1.48 -25.33
CA ASP A 456 -3.04 1.82 -25.55
C ASP A 456 -2.09 0.62 -25.38
N LEU A 457 -2.60 -0.53 -24.90
CA LEU A 457 -1.83 -1.76 -24.72
C LEU A 457 -2.04 -2.72 -25.90
N ALA A 458 -0.95 -3.17 -26.50
CA ALA A 458 -0.95 -4.06 -27.66
C ALA A 458 -1.59 -5.42 -27.36
N THR A 459 -2.42 -5.90 -28.29
CA THR A 459 -3.02 -7.23 -28.25
C THR A 459 -1.96 -8.31 -28.38
N GLY A 460 -1.93 -9.27 -27.45
CA GLY A 460 -1.01 -10.42 -27.48
C GLY A 460 0.35 -10.21 -26.82
N ALA A 461 0.59 -9.07 -26.17
CA ALA A 461 1.87 -8.77 -25.50
C ALA A 461 2.18 -9.65 -24.26
N GLY A 462 1.27 -10.55 -23.85
CA GLY A 462 1.37 -11.35 -22.62
C GLY A 462 2.22 -12.62 -22.68
N ASN A 463 2.43 -13.22 -23.87
CA ASN A 463 3.06 -14.56 -24.00
C ASN A 463 4.59 -14.51 -24.15
N GLY A 464 5.25 -13.70 -23.34
CA GLY A 464 6.71 -13.72 -23.19
C GLY A 464 7.16 -15.00 -22.48
N SER A 465 7.60 -15.99 -23.24
CA SER A 465 8.05 -17.31 -22.77
C SER A 465 9.11 -17.22 -21.67
N GLY A 466 8.77 -17.70 -20.48
CA GLY A 466 9.66 -17.84 -19.33
C GLY A 466 9.53 -19.23 -18.71
N ASP A 467 9.73 -20.25 -19.55
CA ASP A 467 9.87 -21.70 -19.32
C ASP A 467 8.89 -22.41 -18.34
N GLY A 468 8.33 -23.52 -18.80
CA GLY A 468 7.27 -24.28 -18.12
C GLY A 468 6.01 -24.39 -18.98
N SER A 469 5.83 -25.55 -19.61
CA SER A 469 4.64 -25.97 -20.36
C SER A 469 3.35 -25.95 -19.52
N ASP A 470 2.21 -25.68 -20.14
CA ASP A 470 0.94 -26.39 -19.95
C ASP A 470 -0.09 -25.98 -21.02
N GLU A 471 -1.05 -26.87 -21.31
CA GLU A 471 -1.97 -26.82 -22.44
C GLU A 471 -3.18 -25.87 -22.26
N GLU A 472 -3.72 -25.38 -23.38
CA GLU A 472 -4.99 -24.63 -23.41
C GLU A 472 -6.20 -25.54 -23.10
N THR A 473 -7.16 -25.03 -22.33
CA THR A 473 -8.55 -25.51 -22.39
C THR A 473 -9.53 -24.36 -22.16
N THR A 474 -10.26 -23.99 -23.20
CA THR A 474 -11.27 -22.93 -23.17
C THR A 474 -12.65 -23.50 -22.83
N ALA A 475 -13.29 -23.00 -21.79
CA ALA A 475 -14.72 -23.20 -21.53
C ALA A 475 -15.31 -21.95 -20.89
N SER A 476 -16.08 -21.18 -21.66
CA SER A 476 -16.82 -20.02 -21.16
C SER A 476 -18.19 -20.48 -20.66
N ALA A 477 -18.53 -20.12 -19.42
CA ALA A 477 -19.88 -20.25 -18.88
C ALA A 477 -20.28 -18.92 -18.22
N ALA A 478 -21.27 -18.24 -18.78
CA ALA A 478 -21.81 -17.01 -18.21
C ALA A 478 -22.72 -17.32 -17.02
N LEU A 479 -22.60 -16.53 -15.95
CA LEU A 479 -23.43 -16.59 -14.75
C LEU A 479 -24.00 -15.18 -14.42
N PRO A 480 -25.11 -15.10 -13.66
CA PRO A 480 -26.00 -13.93 -13.68
C PRO A 480 -25.49 -12.71 -12.89
N ALA A 481 -26.08 -11.55 -13.20
CA ALA A 481 -25.66 -10.24 -12.71
C ALA A 481 -25.74 -10.09 -11.17
N PRO A 482 -24.79 -9.36 -10.54
CA PRO A 482 -24.75 -9.16 -9.10
C PRO A 482 -25.73 -8.08 -8.61
N ALA A 483 -26.12 -8.18 -7.34
CA ALA A 483 -26.90 -7.16 -6.64
C ALA A 483 -26.07 -5.90 -6.34
N ALA A 484 -26.73 -4.74 -6.26
CA ALA A 484 -26.10 -3.45 -6.04
C ALA A 484 -25.51 -3.28 -4.63
N ARG A 485 -24.50 -2.41 -4.54
CA ARG A 485 -23.83 -1.98 -3.32
C ARG A 485 -24.79 -1.13 -2.45
N PRO A 486 -24.83 -1.31 -1.11
CA PRO A 486 -25.55 -0.38 -0.23
C PRO A 486 -24.90 1.00 -0.26
N THR A 487 -25.71 2.06 -0.31
CA THR A 487 -25.26 3.45 -0.34
C THR A 487 -24.89 3.96 1.06
N PRO A 488 -24.03 4.99 1.18
CA PRO A 488 -23.61 5.52 2.48
C PRO A 488 -24.74 6.04 3.39
N ASP A 489 -25.92 6.35 2.83
CA ASP A 489 -27.04 6.98 3.53
C ASP A 489 -27.93 5.98 4.32
N GLU A 490 -27.70 4.66 4.23
CA GLU A 490 -28.45 3.64 4.99
C GLU A 490 -27.85 3.35 6.38
N LEU A 491 -27.48 4.39 7.13
CA LEU A 491 -26.91 4.28 8.48
C LEU A 491 -27.95 4.57 9.57
N PRO A 492 -28.04 3.76 10.64
CA PRO A 492 -28.82 4.12 11.82
C PRO A 492 -28.19 5.31 12.55
N THR A 493 -29.01 6.16 13.14
CA THR A 493 -28.57 7.31 13.95
C THR A 493 -27.70 6.85 15.13
N PRO A 494 -26.64 7.60 15.51
CA PRO A 494 -25.77 7.22 16.62
C PRO A 494 -26.53 7.07 17.94
N GLY A 495 -26.48 5.87 18.52
CA GLY A 495 -26.77 5.66 19.94
C GLY A 495 -25.61 6.20 20.79
N GLU A 496 -25.91 6.58 22.04
CA GLU A 496 -24.97 7.26 22.94
C GLU A 496 -23.71 6.43 23.27
N PHE A 497 -22.66 6.59 22.46
CA PHE A 497 -21.30 6.14 22.78
C PHE A 497 -20.37 7.34 22.91
N ALA A 498 -19.82 7.51 24.12
CA ALA A 498 -18.69 8.35 24.54
C ALA A 498 -18.54 9.75 23.90
N ALA A 499 -18.57 10.78 24.75
CA ALA A 499 -18.37 12.18 24.38
C ALA A 499 -17.13 12.41 23.47
N PRO A 500 -17.20 13.36 22.52
CA PRO A 500 -16.12 13.63 21.58
C PRO A 500 -14.84 14.00 22.33
N VAL A 501 -13.77 13.24 22.09
CA VAL A 501 -12.48 13.48 22.73
C VAL A 501 -11.86 14.76 22.17
N THR A 502 -11.81 15.80 23.01
CA THR A 502 -11.21 17.09 22.66
C THR A 502 -9.69 16.98 22.64
N PHE A 503 -9.09 16.98 21.45
CA PHE A 503 -7.65 16.89 21.27
C PHE A 503 -7.02 18.27 21.02
N ALA A 504 -6.12 18.69 21.90
CA ALA A 504 -5.30 19.88 21.69
C ALA A 504 -4.23 19.61 20.61
N ALA A 505 -4.44 20.12 19.40
CA ALA A 505 -3.42 20.13 18.37
C ALA A 505 -2.25 21.04 18.80
N ARG A 506 -1.11 20.44 19.18
CA ARG A 506 0.15 21.19 19.25
C ARG A 506 0.61 21.46 17.81
N SER A 507 0.66 22.73 17.44
CA SER A 507 1.35 23.13 16.21
C SER A 507 2.84 22.83 16.34
N GLU A 508 3.39 22.11 15.37
CA GLU A 508 4.81 22.28 15.10
C GLU A 508 5.01 23.72 14.61
N ALA A 509 6.08 24.36 15.10
CA ALA A 509 6.19 25.81 15.08
C ALA A 509 5.96 26.41 13.69
N THR A 510 4.94 27.27 13.58
CA THR A 510 4.68 28.13 12.42
C THR A 510 5.89 29.04 12.19
N ALA A 511 6.83 28.58 11.36
CA ALA A 511 8.01 29.33 10.98
C ALA A 511 7.68 30.42 9.95
N GLY A 512 6.85 31.38 10.38
CA GLY A 512 6.72 32.68 9.72
C GLY A 512 8.06 33.42 9.78
N SER A 513 8.91 33.22 8.77
CA SER A 513 10.11 34.04 8.55
C SER A 513 10.45 33.98 7.06
N GLY A 514 10.89 35.12 6.50
CA GLY A 514 11.25 35.26 5.07
C GLY A 514 12.54 34.54 4.65
N ARG A 515 12.76 33.30 5.11
CA ARG A 515 13.89 32.47 4.70
C ARG A 515 13.57 31.79 3.36
N SER A 516 14.46 31.95 2.39
CA SER A 516 14.35 31.28 1.09
C SER A 516 14.29 29.75 1.25
N PRO A 517 13.50 29.01 0.45
CA PRO A 517 13.31 27.58 0.64
C PRO A 517 14.61 26.77 0.55
N ARG A 518 14.82 25.85 1.50
CA ARG A 518 16.09 25.12 1.67
C ARG A 518 16.30 23.93 0.72
N SER A 519 15.27 23.50 -0.02
CA SER A 519 15.34 22.38 -0.95
C SER A 519 14.40 22.61 -2.13
N PRO A 520 14.58 21.89 -3.27
CA PRO A 520 13.66 21.95 -4.39
C PRO A 520 12.20 21.68 -4.00
N ARG A 521 11.96 20.72 -3.09
CA ARG A 521 10.60 20.44 -2.57
C ARG A 521 10.07 21.56 -1.68
N GLY A 522 10.93 22.26 -0.94
CA GLY A 522 10.52 23.45 -0.21
C GLY A 522 10.08 24.60 -1.12
N ILE A 523 10.61 24.66 -2.35
CA ILE A 523 10.15 25.61 -3.38
C ILE A 523 8.75 25.21 -3.85
N ASP A 524 8.55 23.92 -4.22
CA ASP A 524 7.22 23.40 -4.58
C ASP A 524 6.18 23.72 -3.49
N GLN A 525 6.49 23.40 -2.23
CA GLN A 525 5.64 23.66 -1.05
C GLN A 525 5.38 25.15 -0.80
N HIS A 526 6.27 26.06 -1.22
CA HIS A 526 6.05 27.50 -1.07
C HIS A 526 5.02 27.99 -2.09
N HIS A 527 5.23 27.70 -3.37
CA HIS A 527 4.35 28.18 -4.44
C HIS A 527 3.01 27.45 -4.50
N LEU A 528 2.99 26.12 -4.30
CA LEU A 528 1.74 25.35 -4.27
C LEU A 528 0.81 25.80 -3.12
N ARG A 529 1.35 26.26 -1.99
CA ARG A 529 0.50 26.83 -0.92
C ARG A 529 -0.31 28.02 -1.41
N THR A 530 0.33 28.93 -2.14
CA THR A 530 -0.31 30.12 -2.72
C THR A 530 -1.29 29.73 -3.84
N ALA A 531 -0.95 28.75 -4.67
CA ALA A 531 -1.82 28.27 -5.73
C ALA A 531 -3.07 27.54 -5.18
N LEU A 532 -2.91 26.64 -4.21
CA LEU A 532 -4.01 25.96 -3.52
C LEU A 532 -4.94 26.93 -2.78
N ALA A 533 -4.42 28.03 -2.23
CA ALA A 533 -5.26 29.07 -1.65
C ALA A 533 -6.15 29.79 -2.68
N ARG A 534 -5.74 29.86 -3.96
CA ARG A 534 -6.59 30.35 -5.06
C ARG A 534 -7.67 29.34 -5.46
N GLU A 535 -7.42 28.05 -5.22
CA GLU A 535 -8.37 26.93 -5.42
C GLU A 535 -9.30 26.70 -4.21
N GLY A 536 -9.34 27.62 -3.23
CA GLY A 536 -10.23 27.56 -2.06
C GLY A 536 -9.71 26.73 -0.88
N PHE A 537 -8.43 26.36 -0.84
CA PHE A 537 -7.83 25.70 0.31
C PHE A 537 -7.20 26.70 1.30
N GLU A 538 -7.80 26.81 2.48
CA GLU A 538 -7.29 27.58 3.60
C GLU A 538 -6.28 26.77 4.46
N GLN A 539 -5.51 27.46 5.31
CA GLN A 539 -4.64 26.85 6.33
C GLN A 539 -3.65 25.76 5.81
N VAL A 540 -3.22 25.85 4.55
CA VAL A 540 -2.42 24.83 3.87
C VAL A 540 -1.03 24.61 4.52
N GLU A 541 -0.89 23.47 5.20
CA GLU A 541 0.29 22.99 5.91
C GLU A 541 0.84 21.70 5.27
N TYR A 542 2.16 21.59 5.12
CA TYR A 542 2.80 20.41 4.54
C TYR A 542 3.48 19.56 5.62
N ARG A 543 3.03 18.31 5.77
CA ARG A 543 3.63 17.31 6.67
C ARG A 543 4.26 16.18 5.87
N GLY A 544 5.52 16.40 5.49
CA GLY A 544 6.28 15.49 4.63
C GLY A 544 5.73 15.43 3.20
N ARG A 545 4.92 14.40 2.90
CA ARG A 545 4.20 14.24 1.62
C ARG A 545 2.72 14.60 1.68
N LEU A 546 2.17 14.65 2.89
CA LEU A 546 0.78 15.02 3.12
C LEU A 546 0.64 16.54 3.13
N VAL A 547 -0.50 17.01 2.65
CA VAL A 547 -0.96 18.38 2.70
C VAL A 547 -2.22 18.38 3.56
N HIS A 548 -2.16 19.09 4.69
CA HIS A 548 -3.32 19.38 5.52
C HIS A 548 -3.83 20.76 5.15
N ALA A 549 -5.14 20.93 5.00
CA ALA A 549 -5.75 22.21 4.70
C ALA A 549 -7.18 22.24 5.26
N VAL A 550 -7.88 23.36 5.08
CA VAL A 550 -9.33 23.48 5.28
C VAL A 550 -9.95 23.86 3.94
N ARG A 551 -11.06 23.24 3.57
CA ARG A 551 -11.84 23.56 2.37
C ARG A 551 -13.31 23.53 2.72
N ASP A 552 -14.05 24.57 2.34
CA ASP A 552 -15.49 24.71 2.64
C ASP A 552 -15.82 24.54 4.14
N GLY A 553 -14.90 24.95 5.02
CA GLY A 553 -15.00 24.83 6.48
C GLY A 553 -14.62 23.45 7.07
N ALA A 554 -14.42 22.42 6.25
CA ALA A 554 -13.98 21.09 6.68
C ALA A 554 -12.45 20.92 6.54
N PRO A 555 -11.75 20.28 7.49
CA PRO A 555 -10.33 19.97 7.33
C PRO A 555 -10.16 18.79 6.36
N VAL A 556 -9.18 18.92 5.48
CA VAL A 556 -8.92 18.02 4.36
C VAL A 556 -7.44 17.60 4.34
N VAL A 557 -7.17 16.32 4.03
CA VAL A 557 -5.80 15.79 3.93
C VAL A 557 -5.58 15.09 2.59
N PHE A 558 -4.53 15.47 1.86
CA PHE A 558 -4.18 14.90 0.55
C PHE A 558 -2.68 14.64 0.34
N GLU A 559 -2.33 13.77 -0.62
CA GLU A 559 -0.93 13.55 -1.03
C GLU A 559 -0.57 14.47 -2.20
N ARG A 560 0.59 15.14 -2.10
CA ARG A 560 1.03 16.22 -2.98
C ARG A 560 1.25 15.90 -4.48
N SER A 561 0.94 14.68 -4.92
CA SER A 561 1.03 14.23 -6.32
C SER A 561 -0.14 13.36 -6.80
N GLY A 562 -0.99 12.87 -5.90
CA GLY A 562 -2.09 11.95 -6.24
C GLY A 562 -1.64 10.63 -6.90
N ARG A 563 -0.36 10.27 -6.81
CA ARG A 563 0.19 9.09 -7.48
C ARG A 563 -0.30 7.76 -6.92
N THR A 564 -0.33 6.76 -7.77
CA THR A 564 -0.72 5.38 -7.42
C THR A 564 0.46 4.54 -6.94
N MET A 565 0.16 3.49 -6.17
CA MET A 565 1.16 2.50 -5.76
C MET A 565 1.68 1.68 -6.94
N PHE A 566 0.82 1.44 -7.95
CA PHE A 566 1.18 0.80 -9.22
C PHE A 566 2.20 1.66 -9.99
N ALA A 567 1.89 2.92 -10.31
CA ALA A 567 2.81 3.79 -11.05
C ALA A 567 4.11 4.04 -10.29
N SER A 568 4.05 4.16 -8.96
CA SER A 568 5.24 4.22 -8.10
C SER A 568 6.11 2.96 -8.16
N ALA A 569 5.53 1.78 -8.36
CA ALA A 569 6.29 0.53 -8.53
C ALA A 569 6.93 0.45 -9.92
N VAL A 570 6.21 0.85 -10.98
CA VAL A 570 6.73 0.93 -12.34
C VAL A 570 7.91 1.90 -12.43
N ALA A 571 7.75 3.14 -11.96
CA ALA A 571 8.79 4.18 -12.03
C ALA A 571 10.07 3.81 -11.27
N ARG A 572 9.96 3.17 -10.10
CA ARG A 572 11.13 2.73 -9.30
C ARG A 572 11.83 1.49 -9.85
N THR A 573 11.20 0.76 -10.77
CA THR A 573 11.70 -0.53 -11.25
C THR A 573 11.94 -0.45 -12.76
N PRO A 574 13.17 -0.15 -13.23
CA PRO A 574 13.43 0.05 -14.66
C PRO A 574 13.01 -1.12 -15.55
N ALA A 575 13.05 -2.36 -15.05
CA ALA A 575 12.54 -3.53 -15.78
C ALA A 575 11.00 -3.48 -15.98
N ALA A 576 10.24 -3.00 -14.99
CA ALA A 576 8.80 -2.84 -15.09
C ALA A 576 8.43 -1.75 -16.12
N LEU A 577 9.12 -0.60 -16.06
CA LEU A 577 8.94 0.48 -17.05
C LEU A 577 9.27 -0.01 -18.46
N GLN A 578 10.36 -0.75 -18.64
CA GLN A 578 10.75 -1.33 -19.93
C GLN A 578 9.72 -2.31 -20.49
N GLN A 579 9.13 -3.18 -19.65
CA GLN A 579 8.05 -4.05 -20.10
C GLN A 579 6.75 -3.28 -20.38
N LEU A 580 6.43 -2.24 -19.61
CA LEU A 580 5.24 -1.42 -19.85
C LEU A 580 5.34 -0.68 -21.18
N LEU A 581 6.49 -0.06 -21.46
CA LEU A 581 6.76 0.62 -22.72
C LEU A 581 6.68 -0.35 -23.91
N ARG A 582 7.22 -1.58 -23.78
CA ARG A 582 7.05 -2.62 -24.81
C ARG A 582 5.58 -3.02 -25.01
N ALA A 583 4.84 -3.26 -23.94
CA ALA A 583 3.42 -3.62 -24.02
C ALA A 583 2.55 -2.50 -24.60
N ALA A 584 2.92 -1.24 -24.38
CA ALA A 584 2.26 -0.07 -24.96
C ALA A 584 2.83 0.38 -26.32
N THR A 585 3.77 -0.40 -26.91
CA THR A 585 4.51 -0.07 -28.15
C THR A 585 5.15 1.32 -28.16
N LEU A 586 5.56 1.81 -26.99
CA LEU A 586 6.23 3.09 -26.81
C LEU A 586 7.76 2.93 -26.94
N PRO A 587 8.46 3.87 -27.62
CA PRO A 587 9.91 3.81 -27.78
C PRO A 587 10.60 3.99 -26.41
N ALA A 588 11.50 3.07 -26.08
CA ALA A 588 12.25 3.05 -24.83
C ALA A 588 13.76 3.16 -25.10
N VAL A 589 14.49 3.82 -24.19
CA VAL A 589 15.96 3.76 -24.16
C VAL A 589 16.37 2.32 -23.90
N GLY A 590 17.29 1.76 -24.70
CA GLY A 590 17.67 0.35 -24.61
C GLY A 590 18.22 0.00 -23.22
N ARG A 591 17.70 -1.06 -22.58
CA ARG A 591 18.23 -1.53 -21.29
C ARG A 591 18.04 -3.03 -21.11
N HIS A 592 19.18 -3.72 -21.06
CA HIS A 592 19.26 -5.17 -21.07
C HIS A 592 20.05 -5.65 -19.84
N ARG A 593 19.68 -6.81 -19.31
CA ARG A 593 20.40 -7.49 -18.24
C ARG A 593 20.84 -8.85 -18.75
N PHE A 594 22.13 -9.11 -18.67
CA PHE A 594 22.76 -10.35 -19.11
C PHE A 594 23.37 -11.07 -17.91
N HIS A 595 23.45 -12.40 -17.98
CA HIS A 595 24.34 -13.17 -17.12
C HIS A 595 25.81 -12.92 -17.53
N ARG A 596 26.79 -13.16 -16.65
CA ARG A 596 28.23 -12.98 -16.95
C ARG A 596 28.67 -13.71 -18.24
N SER A 597 28.08 -14.87 -18.53
CA SER A 597 28.36 -15.67 -19.73
C SER A 597 27.68 -15.15 -21.01
N GLY A 598 26.68 -14.27 -20.91
CA GLY A 598 25.89 -13.74 -22.04
C GLY A 598 26.57 -12.58 -22.78
N LEU A 599 27.88 -12.71 -23.07
CA LEU A 599 28.61 -11.70 -23.86
C LEU A 599 28.09 -11.65 -25.29
N ASP A 600 27.79 -12.80 -25.90
CA ASP A 600 27.32 -12.87 -27.29
C ASP A 600 25.93 -12.24 -27.46
N ASP A 601 25.03 -12.42 -26.50
CA ASP A 601 23.73 -11.73 -26.47
C ASP A 601 23.92 -10.20 -26.37
N ALA A 602 24.90 -9.75 -25.57
CA ALA A 602 25.23 -8.34 -25.42
C ALA A 602 25.87 -7.74 -26.67
N ARG A 603 26.69 -8.52 -27.40
CA ARG A 603 27.22 -8.16 -28.73
C ARG A 603 26.08 -7.96 -29.73
N ALA A 604 25.15 -8.90 -29.81
CA ALA A 604 23.99 -8.83 -30.72
C ALA A 604 23.16 -7.55 -30.48
N VAL A 605 22.82 -7.25 -29.23
CA VAL A 605 22.06 -6.03 -28.87
C VAL A 605 22.78 -4.74 -29.29
N MET A 606 24.11 -4.66 -29.15
CA MET A 606 24.87 -3.48 -29.62
C MET A 606 24.97 -3.39 -31.15
N GLN A 607 24.91 -4.51 -31.86
CA GLN A 607 24.92 -4.55 -33.32
C GLN A 607 23.57 -4.13 -33.92
N GLU A 608 22.45 -4.53 -33.29
CA GLU A 608 21.09 -4.12 -33.68
C GLU A 608 20.82 -2.63 -33.42
N ALA A 609 21.36 -2.09 -32.32
CA ALA A 609 21.17 -0.71 -31.89
C ALA A 609 22.54 0.01 -31.74
N PRO A 610 23.13 0.47 -32.87
CA PRO A 610 24.43 1.13 -32.86
C PRO A 610 24.35 2.49 -32.16
N GLY A 611 25.26 2.71 -31.21
CA GLY A 611 25.30 3.92 -30.40
C GLY A 611 26.25 3.76 -29.21
N ALA A 612 26.34 4.79 -28.37
CA ALA A 612 27.06 4.67 -27.11
C ALA A 612 26.18 3.97 -26.07
N TRP A 613 26.78 3.03 -25.32
CA TRP A 613 26.14 2.29 -24.24
C TRP A 613 26.92 2.47 -22.93
N ARG A 614 26.31 2.09 -21.82
CA ARG A 614 26.92 2.02 -20.48
C ARG A 614 26.79 0.60 -19.93
N LEU A 615 27.93 -0.05 -19.75
CA LEU A 615 28.04 -1.32 -19.05
C LEU A 615 28.16 -1.07 -17.55
N ARG A 616 27.41 -1.82 -16.74
CA ARG A 616 27.50 -1.79 -15.27
C ARG A 616 27.39 -3.21 -14.69
N PRO A 617 28.42 -3.71 -13.97
CA PRO A 617 28.35 -5.01 -13.32
C PRO A 617 27.30 -5.04 -12.18
N GLN A 618 26.82 -6.24 -11.86
CA GLN A 618 25.94 -6.53 -10.73
C GLN A 618 26.42 -7.77 -9.96
N PRO A 619 26.68 -7.66 -8.63
CA PRO A 619 26.63 -6.44 -7.83
C PRO A 619 27.63 -5.37 -8.33
N ALA A 620 27.34 -4.10 -8.05
CA ALA A 620 28.28 -3.02 -8.31
C ALA A 620 29.21 -2.90 -7.10
N ALA A 621 30.43 -3.43 -7.21
CA ALA A 621 31.45 -3.29 -6.19
C ALA A 621 31.78 -1.79 -5.96
N GLU A 622 32.18 -1.42 -4.74
CA GLU A 622 32.53 -0.04 -4.42
C GLU A 622 33.62 0.49 -5.36
N GLY A 623 33.40 1.69 -5.93
CA GLY A 623 34.30 2.28 -6.93
C GLY A 623 34.13 1.77 -8.37
N THR A 624 33.39 0.68 -8.63
CA THR A 624 33.10 0.23 -10.00
C THR A 624 31.99 1.08 -10.65
N GLY A 625 32.39 2.23 -11.20
CA GLY A 625 31.52 3.08 -12.00
C GLY A 625 31.06 2.40 -13.29
N SER A 626 29.95 2.88 -13.87
CA SER A 626 29.52 2.43 -15.20
C SER A 626 30.56 2.79 -16.27
N VAL A 627 30.98 1.82 -17.08
CA VAL A 627 31.91 2.03 -18.19
C VAL A 627 31.11 2.40 -19.43
N ARG A 628 31.47 3.50 -20.11
CA ARG A 628 30.91 3.84 -21.42
C ARG A 628 31.61 3.00 -22.49
N VAL A 629 30.83 2.34 -23.33
CA VAL A 629 31.30 1.48 -24.43
C VAL A 629 30.66 1.98 -25.71
N GLU A 630 31.46 2.28 -26.73
CA GLU A 630 30.98 2.96 -27.96
C GLU A 630 30.93 2.01 -29.17
N ASP A 631 31.55 0.84 -29.05
CA ASP A 631 31.54 -0.25 -30.02
C ASP A 631 31.66 -1.61 -29.30
N VAL A 632 31.61 -2.69 -30.08
CA VAL A 632 31.69 -4.07 -29.58
C VAL A 632 33.07 -4.40 -28.97
N ALA A 633 34.16 -3.83 -29.48
CA ALA A 633 35.49 -4.08 -28.92
C ALA A 633 35.65 -3.42 -27.54
N ALA A 634 35.09 -2.22 -27.35
CA ALA A 634 35.00 -1.55 -26.07
C ALA A 634 34.09 -2.31 -25.09
N LEU A 635 32.99 -2.92 -25.57
CA LEU A 635 32.16 -3.82 -24.77
C LEU A 635 32.98 -5.01 -24.26
N GLU A 636 33.66 -5.75 -25.14
CA GLU A 636 34.48 -6.91 -24.80
C GLU A 636 35.60 -6.58 -23.80
N HIS A 637 36.31 -5.46 -24.01
CA HIS A 637 37.34 -4.99 -23.09
C HIS A 637 36.77 -4.61 -21.72
N ALA A 638 35.58 -4.01 -21.66
CA ALA A 638 34.91 -3.72 -20.40
C ALA A 638 34.37 -5.00 -19.72
N TRP A 639 33.88 -5.97 -20.50
CA TRP A 639 33.30 -7.23 -20.03
C TRP A 639 34.34 -8.15 -19.40
N SER A 640 35.49 -8.31 -20.07
CA SER A 640 36.65 -9.08 -19.58
C SER A 640 37.28 -8.51 -18.29
N ARG A 641 36.92 -7.27 -17.92
CA ARG A 641 37.38 -6.58 -16.71
C ARG A 641 36.31 -6.49 -15.61
N MET A 642 35.18 -7.18 -15.77
CA MET A 642 34.16 -7.21 -14.73
C MET A 642 34.63 -8.02 -13.51
N PRO A 643 34.44 -7.49 -12.28
CA PRO A 643 34.79 -8.18 -11.04
C PRO A 643 34.24 -9.61 -10.97
N ASP A 644 34.99 -10.56 -10.41
CA ASP A 644 34.62 -11.99 -10.41
C ASP A 644 33.38 -12.33 -9.56
N ASP A 645 33.02 -11.48 -8.59
CA ASP A 645 31.74 -11.54 -7.86
C ASP A 645 30.53 -11.07 -8.70
N GLY A 646 30.78 -10.41 -9.83
CA GLY A 646 29.78 -10.00 -10.80
C GLY A 646 29.14 -11.17 -11.53
N THR A 647 27.93 -11.57 -11.09
CA THR A 647 27.12 -12.62 -11.75
C THR A 647 26.35 -12.11 -12.97
N HIS A 648 26.09 -10.81 -13.05
CA HIS A 648 25.30 -10.20 -14.12
C HIS A 648 25.91 -8.87 -14.57
N ALA A 649 25.56 -8.45 -15.79
CA ALA A 649 25.83 -7.12 -16.31
C ALA A 649 24.53 -6.44 -16.73
N ILE A 650 24.44 -5.13 -16.55
CA ILE A 650 23.43 -4.29 -17.17
C ILE A 650 24.10 -3.48 -18.27
N LEU A 651 23.54 -3.57 -19.47
CA LEU A 651 23.88 -2.73 -20.61
C LEU A 651 22.72 -1.76 -20.83
N GLU A 652 22.96 -0.47 -20.62
CA GLU A 652 21.97 0.59 -20.78
C GLU A 652 22.47 1.61 -21.81
N GLU A 653 21.64 1.89 -22.80
CA GLU A 653 21.93 2.86 -23.85
C GLU A 653 22.24 4.23 -23.23
N ALA A 654 23.28 4.90 -23.74
CA ALA A 654 23.73 6.17 -23.22
C ALA A 654 23.08 7.31 -24.04
N PRO A 655 22.19 8.14 -23.45
CA PRO A 655 21.63 9.30 -24.13
C PRO A 655 22.71 10.19 -24.75
N THR A 656 22.50 10.58 -26.00
CA THR A 656 23.38 11.50 -26.72
C THR A 656 22.74 12.88 -26.80
N GLY A 657 23.41 13.90 -26.24
CA GLY A 657 22.95 15.29 -26.31
C GLY A 657 21.89 15.64 -25.26
N THR A 658 20.84 16.33 -25.69
CA THR A 658 19.80 16.94 -24.85
C THR A 658 18.74 15.92 -24.42
N SER A 659 18.31 15.98 -23.15
CA SER A 659 17.09 15.27 -22.70
C SER A 659 15.92 16.23 -22.59
N CYS A 660 14.73 15.77 -22.97
CA CYS A 660 13.48 16.52 -22.91
C CYS A 660 12.59 15.93 -21.83
N THR A 661 12.28 16.69 -20.78
CA THR A 661 11.33 16.29 -19.75
C THR A 661 10.01 17.02 -19.94
N VAL A 662 8.92 16.28 -20.10
CA VAL A 662 7.55 16.82 -20.21
C VAL A 662 6.84 16.64 -18.86
N LEU A 663 6.29 17.72 -18.32
CA LEU A 663 5.38 17.71 -17.17
C LEU A 663 3.95 17.53 -17.67
N MET A 664 3.32 16.44 -17.23
CA MET A 664 1.91 16.15 -17.47
C MET A 664 1.09 16.55 -16.24
N VAL A 665 -0.06 17.18 -16.48
CA VAL A 665 -1.04 17.59 -15.48
C VAL A 665 -2.44 17.21 -15.99
N ASP A 666 -3.23 16.47 -15.20
CA ASP A 666 -4.52 15.88 -15.63
C ASP A 666 -4.44 15.12 -16.99
N GLY A 667 -3.31 14.48 -17.27
CA GLY A 667 -3.06 13.78 -18.53
C GLY A 667 -2.57 14.63 -19.71
N GLU A 668 -2.54 15.97 -19.57
CA GLU A 668 -2.14 16.91 -20.63
C GLU A 668 -0.75 17.55 -20.38
N PRO A 669 0.03 17.93 -21.42
CA PRO A 669 1.33 18.57 -21.22
C PRO A 669 1.21 20.03 -20.76
N SER A 670 1.54 20.32 -19.49
CA SER A 670 1.53 21.68 -18.92
C SER A 670 2.85 22.43 -19.19
N ALA A 671 4.00 21.76 -19.14
CA ALA A 671 5.31 22.39 -19.36
C ALA A 671 6.37 21.40 -19.86
N THR A 672 7.41 21.92 -20.50
CA THR A 672 8.56 21.13 -20.98
C THR A 672 9.88 21.75 -20.52
N SER A 673 10.82 20.92 -20.11
CA SER A 673 12.18 21.31 -19.70
C SER A 673 13.22 20.54 -20.51
N PHE A 674 14.06 21.26 -21.25
CA PHE A 674 15.23 20.70 -21.91
C PHE A 674 16.45 20.83 -21.02
N ALA A 675 17.12 19.72 -20.73
CA ALA A 675 18.39 19.73 -20.02
C ALA A 675 19.56 19.57 -21.01
N SER A 676 20.49 20.52 -20.97
CA SER A 676 21.75 20.51 -21.75
C SER A 676 22.94 20.20 -20.82
N PRO A 677 23.99 19.50 -21.28
CA PRO A 677 25.19 19.28 -20.48
C PRO A 677 25.81 20.63 -20.04
N PRO A 678 26.24 20.75 -18.76
CA PRO A 678 26.73 22.01 -18.20
C PRO A 678 27.83 22.61 -19.07
N GLY A 679 27.66 23.87 -19.49
CA GLY A 679 28.63 24.55 -20.35
C GLY A 679 28.71 26.05 -20.14
N VAL A 680 29.73 26.69 -20.70
CA VAL A 680 29.83 28.14 -20.81
C VAL A 680 29.93 28.54 -22.27
N VAL A 681 29.48 29.76 -22.60
CA VAL A 681 29.61 30.33 -23.94
C VAL A 681 30.76 31.32 -23.93
N GLY A 682 31.68 31.20 -24.88
CA GLY A 682 32.76 32.16 -25.08
C GLY A 682 32.24 33.51 -25.56
N ASP A 683 32.87 34.58 -25.07
CA ASP A 683 32.69 35.95 -25.57
C ASP A 683 33.88 36.42 -26.44
N GLY A 684 34.91 35.58 -26.60
CA GLY A 684 36.14 35.89 -27.33
C GLY A 684 37.17 36.72 -26.56
N SER A 685 36.95 37.03 -25.27
CA SER A 685 37.86 37.86 -24.45
C SER A 685 38.08 37.37 -23.01
N THR A 686 37.11 36.66 -22.42
CA THR A 686 37.16 36.19 -21.02
C THR A 686 37.75 34.77 -20.93
N PRO A 687 38.73 34.51 -20.04
CA PRO A 687 39.24 33.16 -19.79
C PRO A 687 38.16 32.18 -19.29
N LEU A 688 38.28 30.92 -19.70
CA LEU A 688 37.36 29.82 -19.37
C LEU A 688 37.16 29.68 -17.85
N GLY A 689 38.22 29.85 -17.07
CA GLY A 689 38.17 29.83 -15.61
C GLY A 689 37.22 30.89 -15.04
N THR A 690 37.24 32.11 -15.60
CA THR A 690 36.37 33.22 -15.19
C THR A 690 34.93 33.01 -15.66
N LEU A 691 34.73 32.50 -16.88
CA LEU A 691 33.40 32.12 -17.38
C LEU A 691 32.73 31.05 -16.49
N ILE A 692 33.51 30.07 -16.02
CA ILE A 692 33.06 29.03 -15.08
C ILE A 692 32.65 29.64 -13.73
N GLU A 693 33.46 30.54 -13.15
CA GLU A 693 33.11 31.16 -11.86
C GLU A 693 31.89 32.10 -11.99
N ASN A 694 31.77 32.85 -13.09
CA ASN A 694 30.58 33.67 -13.39
C ASN A 694 29.32 32.79 -13.44
N LYS A 695 29.38 31.63 -14.12
CA LYS A 695 28.28 30.66 -14.17
C LYS A 695 27.94 30.13 -12.77
N ARG A 696 28.94 29.78 -11.94
CA ARG A 696 28.74 29.32 -10.56
C ARG A 696 28.08 30.41 -9.70
N ALA A 697 28.52 31.66 -9.82
CA ALA A 697 27.98 32.80 -9.09
C ALA A 697 26.50 33.07 -9.45
N VAL A 698 26.15 33.12 -10.74
CA VAL A 698 24.75 33.25 -11.18
C VAL A 698 23.90 32.09 -10.66
N ARG A 699 24.41 30.85 -10.78
CA ARG A 699 23.70 29.64 -10.36
C ARG A 699 23.48 29.55 -8.84
N ALA A 700 24.41 30.07 -8.04
CA ALA A 700 24.28 30.12 -6.57
C ALA A 700 23.11 31.01 -6.10
N HIS A 701 22.80 32.08 -6.86
CA HIS A 701 21.70 33.00 -6.55
C HIS A 701 20.36 32.55 -7.17
N HIS A 702 20.39 31.66 -8.17
CA HIS A 702 19.18 31.18 -8.84
C HIS A 702 18.26 30.38 -7.88
N PRO A 703 16.95 30.69 -7.78
CA PRO A 703 16.04 30.07 -6.80
C PRO A 703 16.06 28.52 -6.78
N TYR A 704 15.97 27.88 -7.95
CA TYR A 704 16.01 26.43 -8.10
C TYR A 704 17.42 25.84 -8.34
N LEU A 705 18.15 26.31 -9.37
CA LEU A 705 19.42 25.73 -9.81
C LEU A 705 20.57 25.77 -8.79
N ARG A 706 20.50 26.62 -7.75
CA ARG A 706 21.44 26.61 -6.61
C ARG A 706 21.51 25.27 -5.88
N HIS A 707 20.44 24.47 -5.92
CA HIS A 707 20.39 23.13 -5.34
C HIS A 707 21.12 22.07 -6.19
N PHE A 708 21.59 22.46 -7.36
CA PHE A 708 22.26 21.62 -8.35
C PHE A 708 23.53 22.32 -8.88
N PRO A 709 24.53 22.64 -8.04
CA PRO A 709 25.72 23.37 -8.47
C PRO A 709 26.52 22.57 -9.52
N VAL A 710 27.36 23.26 -10.30
CA VAL A 710 28.31 22.60 -11.20
C VAL A 710 29.26 21.75 -10.37
N LYS A 711 29.30 20.44 -10.65
CA LYS A 711 29.95 19.46 -9.78
C LYS A 711 31.46 19.65 -9.78
N GLU A 712 32.05 19.86 -8.60
CA GLU A 712 33.47 20.22 -8.43
C GLU A 712 34.45 19.27 -9.14
N SER A 713 34.16 17.97 -9.19
CA SER A 713 34.99 16.99 -9.90
C SER A 713 35.17 17.29 -11.40
N LEU A 714 34.22 18.03 -12.01
CA LEU A 714 34.29 18.46 -13.41
C LEU A 714 35.23 19.65 -13.63
N LEU A 715 35.51 20.43 -12.58
CA LEU A 715 36.23 21.71 -12.63
C LEU A 715 37.74 21.58 -12.36
N THR A 716 38.21 20.37 -12.03
CA THR A 716 39.63 20.10 -11.82
C THR A 716 40.43 20.24 -13.12
N GLU A 717 41.70 20.69 -13.04
CA GLU A 717 42.58 20.77 -14.23
C GLU A 717 42.67 19.44 -14.99
N ARG A 718 42.75 18.32 -14.26
CA ARG A 718 42.74 16.97 -14.86
C ARG A 718 41.46 16.66 -15.63
N SER A 719 40.32 17.23 -15.23
CA SER A 719 39.04 17.10 -15.95
C SER A 719 39.02 17.99 -17.21
N LEU A 720 39.45 19.24 -17.12
CA LEU A 720 39.51 20.15 -18.27
C LEU A 720 40.53 19.65 -19.32
N ALA A 721 41.73 19.23 -18.89
CA ALA A 721 42.77 18.68 -19.74
C ALA A 721 42.33 17.42 -20.50
N ARG A 722 41.51 16.55 -19.88
CA ARG A 722 40.88 15.39 -20.57
C ARG A 722 39.97 15.80 -21.74
N ARG A 723 39.48 17.04 -21.76
CA ARG A 723 38.68 17.63 -22.85
C ARG A 723 39.51 18.61 -23.71
N ARG A 724 40.84 18.61 -23.56
CA ARG A 724 41.79 19.51 -24.22
C ARG A 724 41.47 20.99 -23.98
N ARG A 725 41.16 21.35 -22.72
CA ARG A 725 40.97 22.73 -22.28
C ARG A 725 41.79 23.04 -21.03
N HIS A 726 42.16 24.31 -20.86
CA HIS A 726 42.78 24.88 -19.66
C HIS A 726 41.93 26.03 -19.12
N ARG A 727 42.08 26.40 -17.84
CA ARG A 727 41.34 27.55 -17.26
C ARG A 727 41.70 28.90 -17.91
N ASP A 728 42.89 28.99 -18.50
CA ASP A 728 43.42 30.21 -19.12
C ASP A 728 43.05 30.33 -20.61
N ASP A 729 42.44 29.29 -21.21
CA ASP A 729 41.92 29.34 -22.58
C ASP A 729 40.87 30.44 -22.69
N VAL A 730 40.90 31.24 -23.77
CA VAL A 730 39.83 32.19 -24.11
C VAL A 730 38.97 31.56 -25.21
N PRO A 731 37.75 31.07 -24.92
CA PRO A 731 36.90 30.46 -25.95
C PRO A 731 36.37 31.53 -26.91
N ALA A 732 36.25 31.17 -28.18
CA ALA A 732 35.81 32.10 -29.23
C ALA A 732 34.37 32.58 -29.00
N HIS A 733 34.02 33.75 -29.54
CA HIS A 733 32.68 34.30 -29.38
C HIS A 733 31.61 33.35 -29.94
N GLY A 734 30.69 32.89 -29.08
CA GLY A 734 29.65 31.91 -29.40
C GLY A 734 30.08 30.44 -29.28
N GLU A 735 31.34 30.15 -28.94
CA GLU A 735 31.82 28.78 -28.70
C GLU A 735 31.24 28.21 -27.40
N VAL A 736 30.55 27.07 -27.47
CA VAL A 736 30.00 26.38 -26.29
C VAL A 736 31.02 25.39 -25.74
N VAL A 737 31.62 25.70 -24.59
CA VAL A 737 32.55 24.81 -23.89
C VAL A 737 31.79 23.97 -22.86
N HIS A 738 31.55 22.70 -23.21
CA HIS A 738 30.88 21.74 -22.32
C HIS A 738 31.82 21.16 -21.24
N LEU A 739 31.43 21.32 -19.97
CA LEU A 739 32.11 20.81 -18.79
C LEU A 739 31.79 19.32 -18.52
N ALA A 740 30.71 18.79 -19.11
CA ALA A 740 30.38 17.37 -19.15
C ALA A 740 29.65 17.01 -20.44
N LEU A 741 29.56 15.71 -20.76
CA LEU A 741 28.88 15.20 -21.97
C LEU A 741 27.44 14.73 -21.71
N THR A 742 26.92 14.88 -20.50
CA THR A 742 25.62 14.33 -20.09
C THR A 742 24.79 15.39 -19.37
N PRO A 743 23.50 15.58 -19.72
CA PRO A 743 22.64 16.60 -19.14
C PRO A 743 22.10 16.23 -17.75
N LEU A 744 22.97 15.80 -16.83
CA LEU A 744 22.57 15.45 -15.47
C LEU A 744 22.46 16.71 -14.59
N MET A 745 21.30 16.90 -13.95
CA MET A 745 21.10 17.94 -12.93
C MET A 745 22.16 17.85 -11.81
N SER A 746 22.53 16.65 -11.37
CA SER A 746 23.59 16.43 -10.37
C SER A 746 25.00 16.82 -10.83
N TYR A 747 25.20 17.12 -12.11
CA TYR A 747 26.45 17.63 -12.68
C TYR A 747 26.41 19.16 -12.90
N GLY A 748 25.25 19.78 -12.67
CA GLY A 748 25.01 21.21 -12.89
C GLY A 748 24.43 21.53 -14.26
N ALA A 749 23.74 20.59 -14.91
CA ALA A 749 23.09 20.80 -16.21
C ALA A 749 22.26 22.09 -16.28
N ASP A 750 22.22 22.67 -17.47
CA ASP A 750 21.47 23.88 -17.78
C ASP A 750 20.08 23.51 -18.27
N THR A 751 19.06 24.21 -17.79
CA THR A 751 17.65 23.92 -18.12
C THR A 751 17.04 25.05 -18.93
N ILE A 752 16.32 24.70 -20.00
CA ILE A 752 15.55 25.61 -20.85
C ILE A 752 14.08 25.19 -20.71
N GLY A 753 13.25 26.04 -20.11
CA GLY A 753 11.83 25.75 -19.88
C GLY A 753 10.91 26.43 -20.90
N LEU A 754 9.91 25.69 -21.34
CA LEU A 754 8.88 26.08 -22.30
C LEU A 754 7.49 25.78 -21.71
N ALA A 755 6.49 26.61 -22.03
CA ALA A 755 5.10 26.32 -21.69
C ALA A 755 4.53 25.24 -22.63
N GLY A 756 3.67 24.36 -22.11
CA GLY A 756 3.14 23.20 -22.83
C GLY A 756 4.23 22.23 -23.32
N CYS A 757 3.93 21.50 -24.39
CA CYS A 757 4.92 20.74 -25.14
C CYS A 757 4.88 21.12 -26.64
N PRO A 758 5.92 21.77 -27.19
CA PRO A 758 5.93 22.21 -28.59
C PRO A 758 6.27 21.08 -29.59
N TYR A 759 6.38 19.84 -29.12
CA TYR A 759 6.68 18.66 -29.94
C TYR A 759 5.47 17.70 -29.88
N PRO A 760 4.57 17.70 -30.89
CA PRO A 760 3.35 16.90 -30.86
C PRO A 760 3.58 15.41 -30.60
N ALA A 761 4.64 14.84 -31.18
CA ALA A 761 5.01 13.44 -30.94
C ALA A 761 5.41 13.16 -29.47
N LEU A 762 6.02 14.12 -28.77
CA LEU A 762 6.34 13.95 -27.34
C LEU A 762 5.11 14.12 -26.46
N ALA A 763 4.20 15.03 -26.83
CA ALA A 763 2.90 15.17 -26.17
C ALA A 763 2.09 13.86 -26.27
N GLU A 764 1.95 13.32 -27.48
CA GLU A 764 1.25 12.05 -27.74
C GLU A 764 1.86 10.88 -26.95
N LEU A 765 3.18 10.68 -27.04
CA LEU A 765 3.87 9.63 -26.29
C LEU A 765 3.70 9.78 -24.77
N SER A 766 3.65 11.01 -24.25
CA SER A 766 3.45 11.27 -22.82
C SER A 766 2.01 11.02 -22.38
N ALA A 767 1.03 11.40 -23.21
CA ALA A 767 -0.40 11.15 -22.96
C ALA A 767 -0.70 9.65 -22.96
N ARG A 768 -0.21 8.89 -23.96
CA ARG A 768 -0.35 7.43 -24.02
C ARG A 768 0.33 6.74 -22.82
N LEU A 769 1.52 7.19 -22.41
CA LEU A 769 2.18 6.68 -21.20
C LEU A 769 1.37 6.99 -19.92
N SER A 770 0.77 8.18 -19.81
CA SER A 770 -0.13 8.53 -18.71
C SER A 770 -1.37 7.62 -18.69
N GLY A 771 -1.97 7.37 -19.86
CA GLY A 771 -3.10 6.45 -20.05
C GLY A 771 -2.82 5.05 -19.50
N VAL A 772 -1.68 4.44 -19.85
CA VAL A 772 -1.33 3.08 -19.37
C VAL A 772 -0.85 3.02 -17.91
N LEU A 773 -0.64 4.16 -17.26
CA LEU A 773 -0.26 4.27 -15.84
C LEU A 773 -1.45 4.54 -14.90
N GLY A 774 -2.63 4.87 -15.44
CA GLY A 774 -3.79 5.28 -14.66
C GLY A 774 -3.88 6.80 -14.45
N GLN A 775 -3.70 7.57 -15.53
CA GLN A 775 -4.02 9.00 -15.66
C GLN A 775 -3.70 9.84 -14.40
N LEU A 776 -2.40 9.90 -14.06
CA LEU A 776 -1.98 10.57 -12.83
C LEU A 776 -2.24 12.09 -12.88
N PRO A 777 -2.66 12.73 -11.76
CA PRO A 777 -2.90 14.17 -11.72
C PRO A 777 -1.65 14.98 -12.05
N ILE A 778 -0.49 14.51 -11.59
CA ILE A 778 0.81 14.99 -12.05
C ILE A 778 1.77 13.82 -12.30
N MET A 779 2.57 13.94 -13.36
CA MET A 779 3.75 13.11 -13.58
C MET A 779 4.71 13.82 -14.53
N SER A 780 5.96 13.38 -14.62
CA SER A 780 6.84 13.78 -15.71
C SER A 780 7.47 12.60 -16.44
N VAL A 781 7.63 12.76 -17.75
CA VAL A 781 8.26 11.79 -18.65
C VAL A 781 9.54 12.41 -19.18
N THR A 782 10.68 11.77 -18.93
CA THR A 782 11.96 12.20 -19.50
C THR A 782 12.25 11.37 -20.75
N PHE A 783 12.39 12.04 -21.89
CA PHE A 783 12.82 11.46 -23.15
C PHE A 783 14.31 11.74 -23.38
N ALA A 784 15.00 10.75 -23.93
CA ALA A 784 16.34 10.89 -24.49
C ALA A 784 16.26 10.84 -26.01
N TYR A 785 17.14 11.61 -26.67
CA TYR A 785 17.36 11.49 -28.10
C TYR A 785 18.39 10.38 -28.34
N VAL A 786 17.99 9.33 -29.06
CA VAL A 786 18.77 8.09 -29.23
C VAL A 786 19.02 7.79 -30.72
N PRO A 787 20.23 7.37 -31.11
CA PRO A 787 20.52 6.95 -32.49
C PRO A 787 19.78 5.65 -32.84
N ARG A 788 19.27 5.54 -34.07
CA ARG A 788 18.63 4.34 -34.62
C ARG A 788 19.04 4.18 -36.10
N PRO A 789 18.87 2.99 -36.70
CA PRO A 789 18.98 2.85 -38.16
C PRO A 789 18.03 3.84 -38.87
N GLY A 790 18.56 4.70 -39.73
CA GLY A 790 17.80 5.70 -40.47
C GLY A 790 17.65 7.09 -39.81
N GLY A 791 18.13 7.30 -38.59
CA GLY A 791 18.10 8.63 -37.95
C GLY A 791 18.16 8.59 -36.43
N HIS A 792 17.79 9.69 -35.78
CA HIS A 792 17.60 9.72 -34.33
C HIS A 792 16.11 9.73 -34.00
N THR A 793 15.73 9.09 -32.89
CA THR A 793 14.35 9.14 -32.37
C THR A 793 14.34 9.58 -30.91
N TRP A 794 13.18 10.07 -30.46
CA TRP A 794 12.92 10.22 -29.04
C TRP A 794 12.49 8.89 -28.44
N ALA A 795 13.04 8.57 -27.27
CA ALA A 795 12.68 7.38 -26.51
C ALA A 795 12.53 7.71 -25.02
N VAL A 796 11.55 7.09 -24.36
CA VAL A 796 11.32 7.25 -22.92
C VAL A 796 12.53 6.70 -22.17
N TRP A 797 13.18 7.55 -21.38
CA TRP A 797 14.33 7.24 -20.56
C TRP A 797 13.93 7.02 -19.09
N SER A 798 13.04 7.86 -18.56
CA SER A 798 12.53 7.73 -17.20
C SER A 798 11.15 8.36 -17.01
N LEU A 799 10.53 8.02 -15.88
CA LEU A 799 9.21 8.44 -15.43
C LEU A 799 9.33 8.87 -13.97
N ASP A 800 8.74 10.02 -13.60
CA ASP A 800 8.58 10.43 -12.20
C ASP A 800 7.10 10.73 -11.92
N PRO A 801 6.39 9.89 -11.14
CA PRO A 801 5.00 10.15 -10.74
C PRO A 801 4.89 11.13 -9.56
N ASP A 802 6.01 11.71 -9.11
CA ASP A 802 6.09 12.73 -8.05
C ASP A 802 7.06 13.84 -8.52
N PRO A 803 6.81 14.52 -9.65
CA PRO A 803 7.80 15.43 -10.25
C PRO A 803 8.09 16.64 -9.35
N VAL A 804 9.29 17.23 -9.47
CA VAL A 804 9.62 18.52 -8.83
C VAL A 804 9.11 19.64 -9.74
N VAL A 805 8.02 20.30 -9.37
CA VAL A 805 7.36 21.32 -10.21
C VAL A 805 8.27 22.53 -10.47
N ALA A 806 9.08 22.90 -9.48
CA ALA A 806 10.11 23.93 -9.61
C ALA A 806 11.13 23.68 -10.74
N HIS A 807 11.30 22.43 -11.22
CA HIS A 807 12.15 22.12 -12.38
C HIS A 807 11.64 22.78 -13.66
N PHE A 808 10.32 22.85 -13.82
CA PHE A 808 9.63 23.37 -15.01
C PHE A 808 9.28 24.84 -14.84
N ALA A 809 8.84 25.24 -13.63
CA ALA A 809 8.49 26.62 -13.34
C ALA A 809 9.71 27.56 -13.25
N LEU A 810 10.88 27.06 -12.82
CA LEU A 810 12.10 27.84 -12.58
C LEU A 810 13.31 27.30 -13.37
N PRO A 811 13.27 27.32 -14.71
CA PRO A 811 14.39 26.92 -15.55
C PRO A 811 15.49 27.99 -15.56
N GLY A 812 16.72 27.61 -15.88
CA GLY A 812 17.85 28.56 -15.99
C GLY A 812 17.72 29.52 -17.17
N HIS A 813 17.04 29.08 -18.23
CA HIS A 813 16.72 29.87 -19.42
C HIS A 813 15.24 29.69 -19.78
N ARG A 814 14.65 30.75 -20.33
CA ARG A 814 13.27 30.78 -20.85
C ARG A 814 13.29 31.20 -22.31
N GLN A 815 12.22 30.87 -23.05
CA GLN A 815 12.05 31.35 -24.42
C GLN A 815 11.95 32.88 -24.45
N ALA A 816 12.64 33.51 -25.40
CA ALA A 816 12.55 34.96 -25.58
C ALA A 816 11.10 35.35 -25.93
N GLY A 817 10.54 36.29 -25.16
CA GLY A 817 9.14 36.75 -25.30
C GLY A 817 8.23 36.41 -24.11
N THR A 818 8.57 35.45 -23.25
CA THR A 818 7.86 35.27 -21.96
C THR A 818 8.32 36.34 -20.97
N PRO A 819 7.43 37.18 -20.39
CA PRO A 819 7.85 38.27 -19.51
C PRO A 819 8.49 37.76 -18.21
N ASN A 820 9.50 38.49 -17.72
CA ASN A 820 10.05 38.29 -16.39
C ASN A 820 8.99 38.69 -15.36
N GLY A 821 8.64 37.77 -14.45
CA GLY A 821 7.71 38.05 -13.38
C GLY A 821 8.30 39.00 -12.33
N SER A 822 8.01 40.30 -12.44
CA SER A 822 7.96 41.20 -11.29
C SER A 822 6.58 41.07 -10.64
N ALA A 823 6.52 40.96 -9.32
CA ALA A 823 5.25 40.82 -8.59
C ALA A 823 4.34 42.04 -8.76
N GLY A 824 3.06 41.82 -9.07
CA GLY A 824 2.03 42.86 -9.13
C GLY A 824 0.75 42.41 -9.82
N SER A 825 -0.32 42.24 -9.03
CA SER A 825 -1.76 42.24 -9.36
C SER A 825 -2.25 41.64 -10.71
N ASP A 826 -3.10 40.63 -10.55
CA ASP A 826 -4.20 40.20 -11.44
C ASP A 826 -3.88 39.71 -12.86
N GLY A 827 -4.19 38.42 -13.12
CA GLY A 827 -4.21 37.85 -14.47
C GLY A 827 -2.84 37.56 -15.07
N GLY A 828 -2.00 36.75 -14.39
CA GLY A 828 -0.70 36.36 -14.92
C GLY A 828 -0.80 35.63 -16.27
N PRO A 829 0.00 36.00 -17.30
CA PRO A 829 -0.07 35.36 -18.60
C PRO A 829 0.39 33.89 -18.57
N ALA A 830 -0.10 33.11 -19.54
CA ALA A 830 0.33 31.73 -19.77
C ALA A 830 1.87 31.67 -19.96
N GLY A 831 2.54 30.77 -19.23
CA GLY A 831 4.00 30.65 -19.21
C GLY A 831 4.72 31.41 -18.08
N SER A 832 3.98 32.03 -17.16
CA SER A 832 4.52 32.54 -15.90
C SER A 832 4.90 31.40 -14.93
N ILE A 833 5.67 31.70 -13.87
CA ILE A 833 5.94 30.73 -12.79
C ILE A 833 4.62 30.24 -12.20
N ASP A 834 3.68 31.17 -12.00
CA ASP A 834 2.38 30.93 -11.40
C ASP A 834 1.51 29.99 -12.23
N SER A 835 1.54 30.02 -13.57
CA SER A 835 0.65 29.18 -14.38
C SER A 835 0.87 27.69 -14.15
N VAL A 836 2.13 27.23 -14.12
CA VAL A 836 2.43 25.79 -13.88
C VAL A 836 2.01 25.35 -12.47
N TYR A 837 2.14 26.22 -11.47
CA TYR A 837 1.67 25.91 -10.11
C TYR A 837 0.16 25.99 -9.97
N THR A 838 -0.53 26.86 -10.72
CA THR A 838 -1.99 26.87 -10.83
C THR A 838 -2.47 25.56 -11.45
N ASP A 839 -1.98 25.16 -12.62
CA ASP A 839 -2.38 23.90 -13.28
C ASP A 839 -2.31 22.71 -12.31
N VAL A 840 -1.17 22.57 -11.61
CA VAL A 840 -0.96 21.50 -10.62
C VAL A 840 -1.90 21.63 -9.42
N ALA A 841 -2.14 22.85 -8.90
CA ALA A 841 -3.07 23.06 -7.81
C ALA A 841 -4.51 22.71 -8.22
N THR A 842 -4.96 23.12 -9.41
CA THR A 842 -6.28 22.80 -9.96
C THR A 842 -6.45 21.28 -10.15
N ALA A 843 -5.44 20.56 -10.66
CA ALA A 843 -5.46 19.09 -10.80
C ALA A 843 -5.62 18.37 -9.45
N LEU A 844 -4.85 18.80 -8.44
CA LEU A 844 -4.98 18.31 -7.07
C LEU A 844 -6.35 18.71 -6.45
N ALA A 845 -6.88 19.88 -6.78
CA ALA A 845 -8.14 20.42 -6.26
C ALA A 845 -9.40 19.76 -6.82
N LYS A 846 -9.42 19.40 -8.12
CA LYS A 846 -10.51 18.65 -8.76
C LYS A 846 -10.70 17.26 -8.15
N SER A 847 -9.60 16.69 -7.67
CA SER A 847 -9.53 15.27 -7.35
C SER A 847 -9.95 14.97 -5.92
N SER A 848 -11.27 14.94 -5.70
CA SER A 848 -11.91 14.54 -4.44
C SER A 848 -11.40 13.21 -3.86
N HIS A 849 -10.92 12.30 -4.72
CA HIS A 849 -10.31 11.02 -4.33
C HIS A 849 -9.00 11.11 -3.55
N TYR A 850 -8.32 12.26 -3.56
CA TYR A 850 -7.15 12.49 -2.69
C TYR A 850 -7.51 13.23 -1.41
N VAL A 851 -8.78 13.55 -1.14
CA VAL A 851 -9.17 14.28 0.06
C VAL A 851 -9.78 13.33 1.07
N LEU A 852 -9.06 13.09 2.17
CA LEU A 852 -9.67 12.66 3.42
C LEU A 852 -10.30 13.90 4.07
N SER A 853 -11.62 14.04 3.97
CA SER A 853 -12.37 14.93 4.86
C SER A 853 -12.39 14.31 6.26
N SER A 854 -12.45 15.12 7.31
CA SER A 854 -12.68 14.63 8.69
C SER A 854 -14.16 14.39 9.02
N THR A 855 -15.04 14.47 8.02
CA THR A 855 -16.50 14.33 8.12
C THR A 855 -16.94 12.99 7.57
#